data_AF-A0AAU1GSY1-F1
#
_entry.id   AF-A0AAU1GSY1-F1
#
_cell.length_a   1.000
_cell.length_b   1.000
_cell.length_c   1.000
_cell.angle_alpha   90.00
_cell.angle_beta   90.00
_cell.angle_gamma   90.00
#
_symmetry.space_group_name_H-M   'P 1'
#
loop_
_entity.id
_entity.type
_entity.pdbx_description
1 polymer ?
#
loop_
_entity_poly.entity_id
_entity_poly.type
_entity_poly.pdbx_seq_one_letter_code
_entity_poly.pdbx_strand_id
1 'polypeptide(L)'
;MTQPPQPPPNDPPQGGFGAPQDPPPGGFGAPQDPPPGGFGAPTPPPADPFGKPPATPPPPAPGGYGTPPPPAPGGYGTPPPAGPPQQQPGYGYPQGQPPQPGYGFPQTPPQGQPQQGYGFPQGQPPQQGYGYPTAPMQQPYQPQQPGGNGPKKFSTQAQIIVAAAVAVVLIVGAGVWFASSGGDDKKKDEAVSSAGTTGENKGGSGGGSIGGGGKEKAPADIKSHAGFQLPQPKVTDVTTVVGSWLTDKAYVKTGANEIVGYDPAKGTKLWSIPLDGQLCAASRHMSKDFKTAIVFEEAKRSAANKYPSCNQVGALDLNTGKLMWNKSITASTGGDRPVRFDEVTLSGSTVAAGGTEGGAAFDLNTGAERWKPKVSTDGCYDKGYGGGEALAVVRKCGTYDDPQLIIQALNPTSGAPLSSYKMPTGVDYASIVSTKPLVVAADVGDTAGDGSGISDFFSIDPASGKLLTRIAADGEKYAASCRATKVESCQHLAVGNNRIYVPTEEHEGTGEYGNTNEIVSFDLTTGKPTSDRADAGDRYSMFPVRMDGGNLIAYKEPPYDKGGQIVSIDGATFKQTVLMDNPGDESVRDAETSFSSDYAEYIYGSGKLFISETMVSKPRESSLNDKEYLVVSFSTN
;
A
#
# COMPACT_ATOMS: atom_id res chain seq x y z
N MET A 1 31.21 -18.55 67.57
CA MET A 1 31.42 -17.14 67.17
C MET A 1 30.22 -16.77 66.31
N THR A 2 29.15 -16.26 66.93
CA THR A 2 28.87 -14.82 67.11
C THR A 2 28.40 -14.17 65.81
N GLN A 3 27.10 -14.29 65.58
CA GLN A 3 26.32 -13.64 64.52
C GLN A 3 26.18 -12.13 64.81
N PRO A 4 26.30 -11.24 63.82
CA PRO A 4 26.09 -9.80 64.01
C PRO A 4 24.58 -9.46 64.11
N PRO A 5 24.17 -8.43 64.89
CA PRO A 5 22.77 -8.02 65.01
C PRO A 5 22.25 -7.23 63.79
N GLN A 6 20.93 -7.16 63.64
CA GLN A 6 20.25 -6.29 62.66
C GLN A 6 20.15 -4.83 63.15
N PRO A 7 20.03 -3.84 62.24
CA PRO A 7 19.71 -2.46 62.59
C PRO A 7 18.22 -2.28 62.96
N PRO A 8 17.84 -1.20 63.70
CA PRO A 8 16.46 -0.96 64.13
C PRO A 8 15.53 -0.41 63.02
N PRO A 9 14.20 -0.39 63.24
CA PRO A 9 13.23 0.25 62.34
C PRO A 9 13.31 1.78 62.38
N ASN A 10 12.95 2.43 61.27
CA ASN A 10 12.69 3.87 61.18
C ASN A 10 11.18 4.10 60.99
N ASP A 11 10.49 4.60 62.00
CA ASP A 11 9.13 5.12 61.86
C ASP A 11 9.14 6.53 61.24
N PRO A 12 8.14 6.90 60.40
CA PRO A 12 8.06 8.22 59.79
C PRO A 12 7.53 9.29 60.78
N PRO A 13 8.00 10.55 60.70
CA PRO A 13 7.53 11.62 61.57
C PRO A 13 6.11 12.09 61.19
N GLN A 14 5.26 12.29 62.20
CA GLN A 14 4.01 13.05 62.03
C GLN A 14 4.30 14.55 61.92
N GLY A 15 3.75 15.19 60.89
CA GLY A 15 3.77 16.65 60.72
C GLY A 15 2.65 17.06 59.77
N GLY A 16 1.56 17.62 60.32
CA GLY A 16 0.35 17.92 59.55
C GLY A 16 0.42 19.26 58.80
N PHE A 17 -0.11 19.28 57.59
CA PHE A 17 -0.53 20.50 56.88
C PHE A 17 -2.01 20.38 56.52
N GLY A 18 -2.70 21.52 56.46
CA GLY A 18 -4.17 21.60 56.47
C GLY A 18 -4.86 21.22 55.16
N ALA A 19 -6.18 21.03 55.24
CA ALA A 19 -7.04 20.81 54.08
C ALA A 19 -7.09 22.05 53.16
N PRO A 20 -7.34 21.86 51.85
CA PRO A 20 -7.70 22.94 50.94
C PRO A 20 -8.92 23.73 51.41
N GLN A 21 -8.97 25.02 51.09
CA GLN A 21 -10.06 25.91 51.50
C GLN A 21 -11.23 25.86 50.52
N ASP A 22 -12.46 25.91 51.04
CA ASP A 22 -13.67 26.08 50.22
C ASP A 22 -13.67 27.44 49.50
N PRO A 23 -14.09 27.51 48.21
CA PRO A 23 -14.27 28.78 47.51
C PRO A 23 -15.50 29.55 48.04
N PRO A 24 -15.48 30.90 48.00
CA PRO A 24 -16.52 31.72 48.62
C PRO A 24 -17.87 31.69 47.87
N PRO A 25 -19.01 31.81 48.58
CA PRO A 25 -20.33 31.75 47.97
C PRO A 25 -20.69 33.05 47.21
N GLY A 26 -20.46 33.05 45.90
CA GLY A 26 -20.92 34.10 44.96
C GLY A 26 -21.98 33.55 44.00
N GLY A 27 -23.21 34.03 44.10
CA GLY A 27 -24.34 33.49 43.33
C GLY A 27 -24.52 34.14 41.95
N PHE A 28 -24.77 33.30 40.93
CA PHE A 28 -25.43 33.67 39.68
C PHE A 28 -26.72 32.85 39.52
N GLY A 29 -27.71 33.40 38.83
CA GLY A 29 -29.08 32.88 38.82
C GLY A 29 -29.27 31.57 38.06
N ALA A 30 -30.36 30.86 38.38
CA ALA A 30 -30.77 29.66 37.66
C ALA A 30 -31.15 29.96 36.19
N PRO A 31 -31.02 28.98 35.27
CA PRO A 31 -31.54 29.11 33.91
C PRO A 31 -33.05 29.38 33.90
N GLN A 32 -33.52 30.22 33.00
CA GLN A 32 -34.94 30.42 32.73
C GLN A 32 -35.40 29.49 31.61
N ASP A 33 -36.59 28.89 31.76
CA ASP A 33 -37.23 28.12 30.69
C ASP A 33 -37.54 29.00 29.47
N PRO A 34 -37.30 28.52 28.23
CA PRO A 34 -37.67 29.25 27.02
C PRO A 34 -39.21 29.30 26.84
N PRO A 35 -39.77 30.40 26.33
CA PRO A 35 -41.22 30.56 26.18
C PRO A 35 -41.80 29.66 25.06
N PRO A 36 -43.10 29.29 25.11
CA PRO A 36 -43.65 28.29 24.20
C PRO A 36 -43.99 28.83 22.79
N GLY A 37 -43.27 28.32 21.79
CA GLY A 37 -43.70 28.29 20.38
C GLY A 37 -43.36 29.53 19.52
N GLY A 38 -43.11 29.31 18.22
CA GLY A 38 -42.97 30.42 17.27
C GLY A 38 -42.04 30.25 16.06
N PHE A 39 -42.10 29.13 15.32
CA PHE A 39 -41.50 29.06 13.97
C PHE A 39 -42.50 28.53 12.94
N GLY A 40 -42.93 29.41 12.03
CA GLY A 40 -43.79 29.09 10.90
C GLY A 40 -43.00 28.72 9.65
N ALA A 41 -43.66 28.06 8.69
CA ALA A 41 -43.06 27.69 7.41
C ALA A 41 -42.73 28.93 6.55
N PRO A 42 -41.66 28.90 5.72
CA PRO A 42 -41.37 29.98 4.77
C PRO A 42 -42.49 30.16 3.74
N THR A 43 -42.93 31.40 3.54
CA THR A 43 -43.89 31.77 2.48
C THR A 43 -43.20 31.89 1.12
N PRO A 44 -43.89 31.58 0.01
CA PRO A 44 -43.34 31.78 -1.34
C PRO A 44 -43.29 33.28 -1.69
N PRO A 45 -42.31 33.73 -2.51
CA PRO A 45 -42.20 35.11 -2.95
C PRO A 45 -43.30 35.51 -3.97
N PRO A 46 -43.58 36.82 -4.16
CA PRO A 46 -44.67 37.28 -5.02
C PRO A 46 -44.41 37.08 -6.52
N ALA A 47 -45.50 37.05 -7.31
CA ALA A 47 -45.44 37.07 -8.77
C ALA A 47 -45.34 38.50 -9.32
N ASP A 48 -44.44 38.72 -10.28
CA ASP A 48 -44.25 40.00 -10.99
C ASP A 48 -44.98 39.99 -12.36
N PRO A 49 -45.96 40.87 -12.63
CA PRO A 49 -46.94 40.67 -13.70
C PRO A 49 -46.62 41.39 -15.03
N PHE A 50 -45.43 41.19 -15.62
CA PHE A 50 -45.13 41.71 -16.98
C PHE A 50 -44.46 40.69 -17.91
N GLY A 51 -45.20 40.23 -18.92
CA GLY A 51 -44.71 39.28 -19.94
C GLY A 51 -44.46 39.90 -21.32
N LYS A 52 -43.57 39.26 -22.09
CA LYS A 52 -43.41 39.39 -23.56
C LYS A 52 -42.79 38.08 -24.13
N PRO A 53 -43.28 37.51 -25.24
CA PRO A 53 -42.91 36.16 -25.68
C PRO A 53 -41.73 36.11 -26.68
N PRO A 54 -40.81 35.12 -26.55
CA PRO A 54 -39.94 34.65 -27.63
C PRO A 54 -40.62 33.59 -28.53
N ALA A 55 -40.07 33.33 -29.71
CA ALA A 55 -40.70 32.51 -30.77
C ALA A 55 -40.43 30.99 -30.68
N THR A 56 -41.32 30.20 -31.31
CA THR A 56 -41.23 28.73 -31.42
C THR A 56 -40.37 28.27 -32.59
N PRO A 57 -39.50 27.25 -32.42
CA PRO A 57 -38.93 26.48 -33.52
C PRO A 57 -39.96 25.49 -34.12
N PRO A 58 -39.93 25.20 -35.43
CA PRO A 58 -40.82 24.22 -36.06
C PRO A 58 -40.36 22.76 -35.85
N PRO A 59 -41.28 21.77 -35.87
CA PRO A 59 -40.96 20.36 -35.69
C PRO A 59 -40.37 19.70 -36.96
N PRO A 60 -39.46 18.72 -36.84
CA PRO A 60 -38.93 17.95 -37.96
C PRO A 60 -39.92 16.88 -38.46
N ALA A 61 -39.93 16.64 -39.77
CA ALA A 61 -40.71 15.60 -40.45
C ALA A 61 -39.82 14.41 -40.89
N PRO A 62 -40.37 13.21 -41.19
CA PRO A 62 -39.60 11.97 -41.22
C PRO A 62 -39.14 11.47 -42.60
N GLY A 63 -38.02 10.75 -42.62
CA GLY A 63 -37.69 9.74 -43.65
C GLY A 63 -36.48 10.04 -44.54
N GLY A 64 -35.70 9.00 -44.87
CA GLY A 64 -34.62 9.05 -45.86
C GLY A 64 -33.50 8.03 -45.64
N TYR A 65 -33.50 6.93 -46.42
CA TYR A 65 -32.36 6.01 -46.50
C TYR A 65 -31.40 6.45 -47.61
N GLY A 66 -30.08 6.31 -47.42
CA GLY A 66 -29.08 6.58 -48.45
C GLY A 66 -27.74 5.89 -48.16
N THR A 67 -27.24 5.11 -49.11
CA THR A 67 -25.97 4.37 -49.02
C THR A 67 -24.82 5.10 -49.71
N PRO A 68 -23.59 5.09 -49.16
CA PRO A 68 -22.41 5.61 -49.87
C PRO A 68 -21.95 4.66 -51.00
N PRO A 69 -21.43 5.18 -52.12
CA PRO A 69 -21.00 4.38 -53.28
C PRO A 69 -19.58 3.79 -53.12
N PRO A 70 -19.26 2.68 -53.84
CA PRO A 70 -17.95 2.03 -53.78
C PRO A 70 -16.87 2.70 -54.67
N PRO A 71 -15.58 2.64 -54.30
CA PRO A 71 -14.47 3.09 -55.14
C PRO A 71 -14.13 2.09 -56.26
N ALA A 72 -13.57 2.58 -57.36
CA ALA A 72 -13.23 1.81 -58.56
C ALA A 72 -11.78 1.23 -58.55
N PRO A 73 -11.48 0.16 -59.30
CA PRO A 73 -10.20 -0.55 -59.23
C PRO A 73 -9.19 -0.21 -60.36
N GLY A 74 -7.89 -0.28 -60.04
CA GLY A 74 -6.81 -0.51 -61.01
C GLY A 74 -5.64 0.48 -60.97
N GLY A 75 -4.40 -0.04 -61.07
CA GLY A 75 -3.18 0.78 -61.23
C GLY A 75 -1.91 0.15 -60.64
N TYR A 76 -1.18 -0.66 -61.41
CA TYR A 76 0.17 -1.11 -61.06
C TYR A 76 1.22 -0.13 -61.59
N GLY A 77 2.29 0.12 -60.82
CA GLY A 77 3.42 0.97 -61.24
C GLY A 77 4.72 0.62 -60.50
N THR A 78 5.83 0.54 -61.22
CA THR A 78 7.15 0.08 -60.72
C THR A 78 8.09 1.23 -60.35
N PRO A 79 8.96 1.10 -59.33
CA PRO A 79 9.98 2.08 -59.00
C PRO A 79 11.28 1.94 -59.84
N PRO A 80 11.78 2.99 -60.51
CA PRO A 80 13.12 3.04 -61.12
C PRO A 80 14.20 3.60 -60.15
N PRO A 81 15.52 3.51 -60.48
CA PRO A 81 16.61 3.51 -59.49
C PRO A 81 17.32 4.88 -59.25
N ALA A 82 18.29 4.87 -58.32
CA ALA A 82 19.04 6.02 -57.82
C ALA A 82 20.13 6.60 -58.76
N GLY A 83 20.53 7.84 -58.49
CA GLY A 83 21.59 8.60 -59.21
C GLY A 83 22.50 9.43 -58.28
N PRO A 84 23.60 10.03 -58.79
CA PRO A 84 24.82 10.29 -58.00
C PRO A 84 25.00 11.71 -57.38
N PRO A 85 25.90 11.86 -56.39
CA PRO A 85 26.23 13.14 -55.72
C PRO A 85 27.36 13.94 -56.40
N GLN A 86 27.53 15.21 -56.01
CA GLN A 86 28.47 16.18 -56.62
C GLN A 86 29.35 16.93 -55.59
N GLN A 87 30.54 17.40 -55.98
CA GLN A 87 31.58 18.06 -55.14
C GLN A 87 32.32 19.17 -55.97
N GLN A 88 33.27 19.98 -55.49
CA GLN A 88 33.92 20.22 -54.18
C GLN A 88 34.13 21.77 -54.02
N PRO A 89 35.25 22.45 -53.62
CA PRO A 89 36.55 22.14 -52.96
C PRO A 89 36.62 22.74 -51.52
N GLY A 90 37.72 22.84 -50.75
CA GLY A 90 39.10 22.31 -50.85
C GLY A 90 40.06 22.92 -49.79
N TYR A 91 41.35 22.51 -49.81
CA TYR A 91 42.46 22.80 -48.85
C TYR A 91 42.37 22.06 -47.49
N GLY A 92 43.43 21.45 -46.92
CA GLY A 92 44.80 21.16 -47.41
C GLY A 92 45.63 20.33 -46.40
N TYR A 93 46.63 19.54 -46.86
CA TYR A 93 47.47 18.61 -46.07
C TYR A 93 48.92 18.57 -46.63
N PRO A 94 49.97 18.20 -45.84
CA PRO A 94 50.47 16.81 -45.71
C PRO A 94 51.12 16.52 -44.31
N GLN A 95 52.05 15.57 -44.11
CA GLN A 95 51.95 14.08 -44.10
C GLN A 95 53.20 13.46 -43.42
N GLY A 96 53.11 12.30 -42.74
CA GLY A 96 54.26 11.55 -42.16
C GLY A 96 53.84 10.23 -41.47
N GLN A 97 54.75 9.25 -41.28
CA GLN A 97 54.41 7.86 -40.86
C GLN A 97 55.35 7.24 -39.76
N PRO A 98 54.93 6.15 -39.04
CA PRO A 98 55.54 5.54 -37.81
C PRO A 98 56.55 4.37 -38.14
N PRO A 99 57.00 3.39 -37.26
CA PRO A 99 56.52 2.98 -35.91
C PRO A 99 57.52 2.30 -34.88
N GLN A 100 56.97 1.72 -33.77
CA GLN A 100 57.52 0.64 -32.87
C GLN A 100 58.67 1.05 -31.86
N PRO A 101 59.26 0.19 -30.97
CA PRO A 101 58.74 0.02 -29.57
C PRO A 101 59.75 -0.20 -28.37
N GLY A 102 59.30 0.02 -27.12
CA GLY A 102 59.63 -0.84 -25.94
C GLY A 102 60.59 -0.34 -24.81
N TYR A 103 60.43 -0.95 -23.60
CA TYR A 103 61.28 -0.94 -22.36
C TYR A 103 61.54 0.41 -21.63
N GLY A 104 61.81 0.50 -20.30
CA GLY A 104 61.65 -0.45 -19.17
C GLY A 104 62.44 -0.11 -17.86
N PHE A 105 61.81 -0.19 -16.68
CA PHE A 105 62.40 -0.28 -15.29
C PHE A 105 63.09 1.01 -14.67
N PRO A 106 63.62 1.05 -13.41
CA PRO A 106 62.85 1.52 -12.23
C PRO A 106 63.61 2.32 -11.09
N GLN A 107 62.96 2.55 -9.93
CA GLN A 107 63.54 2.86 -8.57
C GLN A 107 64.25 4.24 -8.37
N THR A 108 64.43 4.89 -7.19
CA THR A 108 64.07 4.71 -5.74
C THR A 108 64.09 6.08 -4.99
N PRO A 109 63.61 6.22 -3.72
CA PRO A 109 63.42 7.51 -3.01
C PRO A 109 64.44 7.82 -1.87
N PRO A 110 64.30 8.98 -1.17
CA PRO A 110 64.70 9.13 0.24
C PRO A 110 63.61 9.74 1.18
N GLN A 111 63.91 9.83 2.49
CA GLN A 111 62.98 10.14 3.62
C GLN A 111 63.07 11.60 4.15
N GLY A 112 62.10 12.05 4.98
CA GLY A 112 62.28 13.22 5.88
C GLY A 112 61.01 13.75 6.60
N GLN A 113 61.10 14.01 7.90
CA GLN A 113 60.10 14.62 8.83
C GLN A 113 60.86 15.48 9.88
N PRO A 114 60.22 16.27 10.79
CA PRO A 114 58.94 17.02 10.76
C PRO A 114 59.10 18.48 11.34
N GLN A 115 57.98 19.10 11.80
CA GLN A 115 57.83 20.08 12.93
C GLN A 115 57.05 21.39 12.62
N GLN A 116 56.63 22.12 13.68
CA GLN A 116 55.58 23.17 13.76
C GLN A 116 56.14 24.61 13.89
N GLY A 117 55.32 25.65 13.65
CA GLY A 117 55.63 27.04 14.06
C GLY A 117 54.60 28.13 13.65
N TYR A 118 54.23 29.02 14.58
CA TYR A 118 53.28 30.15 14.41
C TYR A 118 53.91 31.41 13.75
N GLY A 119 53.09 32.30 13.13
CA GLY A 119 53.46 33.72 12.90
C GLY A 119 52.62 34.54 11.90
N PHE A 120 52.10 35.70 12.32
CA PHE A 120 51.57 36.85 11.53
C PHE A 120 52.54 38.07 11.75
N PRO A 121 52.56 39.20 10.96
CA PRO A 121 51.37 39.93 10.48
C PRO A 121 51.43 40.78 9.14
N GLN A 122 50.22 41.13 8.66
CA GLN A 122 49.75 42.41 8.07
C GLN A 122 50.54 43.20 6.97
N GLY A 123 49.89 43.42 5.81
CA GLY A 123 50.25 44.41 4.79
C GLY A 123 49.22 44.49 3.61
N GLN A 124 48.99 45.66 3.02
CA GLN A 124 47.99 45.97 1.97
C GLN A 124 48.60 46.97 0.94
N PRO A 125 47.98 47.30 -0.23
CA PRO A 125 46.95 46.65 -1.09
C PRO A 125 47.50 46.56 -2.58
N PRO A 126 46.77 46.65 -3.74
CA PRO A 126 45.31 46.62 -4.03
C PRO A 126 44.82 45.81 -5.30
N GLN A 127 43.47 45.72 -5.43
CA GLN A 127 42.62 45.74 -6.66
C GLN A 127 42.36 44.48 -7.56
N GLN A 128 41.05 44.16 -7.64
CA GLN A 128 40.24 43.43 -8.67
C GLN A 128 40.50 41.92 -8.95
N GLY A 129 39.46 41.08 -9.16
CA GLY A 129 38.01 41.35 -9.10
C GLY A 129 37.12 40.12 -9.41
N TYR A 130 35.79 40.31 -9.33
CA TYR A 130 34.66 39.37 -9.55
C TYR A 130 34.37 38.29 -8.48
N GLY A 131 33.07 38.08 -8.22
CA GLY A 131 32.50 37.09 -7.29
C GLY A 131 30.97 36.99 -7.38
N TYR A 132 30.40 35.91 -6.82
CA TYR A 132 28.95 35.67 -6.71
C TYR A 132 28.33 36.43 -5.52
N PRO A 133 27.01 36.74 -5.56
CA PRO A 133 26.22 37.01 -4.36
C PRO A 133 25.02 36.06 -4.17
N THR A 134 24.72 35.73 -2.91
CA THR A 134 23.45 35.16 -2.45
C THR A 134 22.41 36.26 -2.19
N ALA A 135 21.15 35.87 -1.98
CA ALA A 135 20.01 36.73 -1.64
C ALA A 135 20.07 37.23 -0.15
N PRO A 136 19.09 38.03 0.36
CA PRO A 136 17.97 38.73 -0.30
C PRO A 136 17.86 40.24 0.04
N MET A 137 16.92 40.96 -0.61
CA MET A 137 16.40 42.27 -0.14
C MET A 137 14.89 42.41 -0.36
N GLN A 138 14.27 43.32 0.39
CA GLN A 138 12.82 43.60 0.39
C GLN A 138 12.46 44.95 -0.28
N GLN A 139 11.16 45.25 -0.31
CA GLN A 139 10.51 46.56 -0.51
C GLN A 139 10.36 47.05 -1.98
N PRO A 140 9.39 47.94 -2.30
CA PRO A 140 8.24 48.41 -1.50
C PRO A 140 6.86 48.18 -2.19
N TYR A 141 5.77 48.44 -1.46
CA TYR A 141 4.39 48.45 -1.97
C TYR A 141 3.94 49.86 -2.41
N GLN A 142 3.08 49.96 -3.44
CA GLN A 142 2.42 51.19 -3.89
C GLN A 142 0.93 50.93 -4.19
N PRO A 143 -0.03 51.72 -3.66
CA PRO A 143 -1.46 51.45 -3.81
C PRO A 143 -2.19 52.40 -4.78
N GLN A 144 -3.06 51.88 -5.66
CA GLN A 144 -4.13 52.69 -6.27
C GLN A 144 -5.30 51.87 -6.88
N GLN A 145 -6.38 51.78 -6.08
CA GLN A 145 -7.81 52.04 -6.40
C GLN A 145 -8.52 51.50 -7.68
N PRO A 146 -9.89 51.46 -7.71
CA PRO A 146 -10.59 50.32 -8.29
C PRO A 146 -11.51 50.62 -9.50
N GLY A 147 -11.86 49.57 -10.24
CA GLY A 147 -13.01 49.56 -11.16
C GLY A 147 -13.12 48.29 -12.00
N GLY A 148 -14.33 47.96 -12.46
CA GLY A 148 -14.57 46.94 -13.49
C GLY A 148 -15.18 45.62 -13.01
N ASN A 149 -16.49 45.58 -12.79
CA ASN A 149 -17.21 44.33 -12.56
C ASN A 149 -17.47 43.64 -13.93
N GLY A 150 -17.03 42.39 -14.09
CA GLY A 150 -17.25 41.59 -15.31
C GLY A 150 -17.59 40.13 -14.95
N PRO A 151 -18.46 39.45 -15.71
CA PRO A 151 -18.95 38.12 -15.33
C PRO A 151 -17.81 37.08 -15.37
N LYS A 152 -17.50 36.50 -14.21
CA LYS A 152 -16.57 35.37 -14.10
C LYS A 152 -17.10 34.20 -14.93
N LYS A 153 -16.34 33.77 -15.93
CA LYS A 153 -16.53 32.45 -16.55
C LYS A 153 -16.19 31.39 -15.48
N PHE A 154 -17.07 30.42 -15.28
CA PHE A 154 -16.76 29.26 -14.44
C PHE A 154 -15.57 28.51 -15.03
N SER A 155 -14.67 28.00 -14.17
CA SER A 155 -13.60 27.13 -14.62
C SER A 155 -14.18 25.78 -15.05
N THR A 156 -13.53 25.12 -16.03
CA THR A 156 -13.92 23.78 -16.50
C THR A 156 -13.93 22.77 -15.35
N GLN A 157 -13.03 22.95 -14.37
CA GLN A 157 -12.96 22.17 -13.13
C GLN A 157 -14.26 22.26 -12.30
N ALA A 158 -14.87 23.44 -12.16
CA ALA A 158 -16.16 23.59 -11.50
C ALA A 158 -17.31 22.94 -12.29
N GLN A 159 -17.25 22.95 -13.62
CA GLN A 159 -18.23 22.26 -14.47
C GLN A 159 -18.11 20.73 -14.35
N ILE A 160 -16.89 20.20 -14.22
CA ILE A 160 -16.63 18.76 -13.99
C ILE A 160 -17.21 18.32 -12.64
N ILE A 161 -16.96 19.07 -11.56
CA ILE A 161 -17.48 18.78 -10.22
C ILE A 161 -19.03 18.76 -10.22
N VAL A 162 -19.68 19.74 -10.85
CA VAL A 162 -21.14 19.79 -10.95
C VAL A 162 -21.69 18.65 -11.83
N ALA A 163 -21.01 18.31 -12.94
CA ALA A 163 -21.41 17.19 -13.79
C ALA A 163 -21.33 15.83 -13.06
N ALA A 164 -20.26 15.61 -12.28
CA ALA A 164 -20.11 14.42 -11.44
C ALA A 164 -21.20 14.33 -10.36
N ALA A 165 -21.45 15.43 -9.63
CA ALA A 165 -22.48 15.49 -8.60
C ALA A 165 -23.89 15.23 -9.17
N VAL A 166 -24.23 15.81 -10.33
CA VAL A 166 -25.53 15.59 -10.99
C VAL A 166 -25.67 14.14 -11.48
N ALA A 167 -24.60 13.51 -11.99
CA ALA A 167 -24.64 12.10 -12.37
C ALA A 167 -24.90 11.17 -11.17
N VAL A 168 -24.24 11.41 -10.04
CA VAL A 168 -24.46 10.66 -8.79
C VAL A 168 -25.90 10.82 -8.29
N VAL A 169 -26.41 12.06 -8.23
CA VAL A 169 -27.78 12.33 -7.76
C VAL A 169 -28.86 11.73 -8.69
N LEU A 170 -28.64 11.72 -10.01
CA LEU A 170 -29.60 11.12 -10.95
C LEU A 170 -29.67 9.59 -10.84
N ILE A 171 -28.53 8.92 -10.58
CA ILE A 171 -28.50 7.47 -10.36
C ILE A 171 -29.26 7.09 -9.07
N VAL A 172 -29.06 7.85 -7.99
CA VAL A 172 -29.79 7.64 -6.71
C VAL A 172 -31.28 7.98 -6.85
N GLY A 173 -31.62 9.12 -7.49
CA GLY A 173 -33.00 9.59 -7.63
C GLY A 173 -33.90 8.66 -8.47
N ALA A 174 -33.35 8.08 -9.54
CA ALA A 174 -34.09 7.13 -10.37
C ALA A 174 -34.48 5.85 -9.60
N GLY A 175 -33.62 5.38 -8.70
CA GLY A 175 -33.88 4.19 -7.87
C GLY A 175 -35.00 4.39 -6.85
N VAL A 176 -35.15 5.61 -6.31
CA VAL A 176 -36.19 5.91 -5.29
C VAL A 176 -37.58 6.02 -5.93
N TRP A 177 -37.70 6.63 -7.12
CA TRP A 177 -39.00 6.83 -7.76
C TRP A 177 -39.63 5.54 -8.31
N PHE A 178 -38.81 4.59 -8.79
CA PHE A 178 -39.30 3.31 -9.31
C PHE A 178 -39.67 2.30 -8.19
N ALA A 179 -39.34 2.60 -6.93
CA ALA A 179 -39.62 1.75 -5.78
C ALA A 179 -40.93 2.10 -5.02
N SER A 180 -41.64 3.17 -5.42
CA SER A 180 -42.82 3.68 -4.69
C SER A 180 -44.14 3.61 -5.45
N SER A 181 -44.22 2.85 -6.56
CA SER A 181 -45.42 2.75 -7.41
C SER A 181 -45.90 1.31 -7.61
N GLY A 182 -46.55 0.80 -6.56
CA GLY A 182 -47.23 -0.51 -6.54
C GLY A 182 -46.94 -1.26 -5.23
N GLY A 183 -47.93 -1.70 -4.45
CA GLY A 183 -49.38 -1.55 -4.59
C GLY A 183 -50.04 -2.48 -3.57
N ASP A 184 -51.07 -2.00 -2.86
CA ASP A 184 -51.66 -2.76 -1.74
C ASP A 184 -52.23 -4.12 -2.16
N ASP A 185 -51.82 -5.19 -1.45
CA ASP A 185 -52.82 -6.08 -0.87
C ASP A 185 -52.30 -6.83 0.38
N LYS A 186 -53.22 -7.33 1.20
CA LYS A 186 -52.95 -7.83 2.56
C LYS A 186 -52.99 -9.36 2.66
N LYS A 187 -52.00 -9.94 3.37
CA LYS A 187 -52.24 -11.02 4.34
C LYS A 187 -51.03 -11.25 5.27
N LYS A 188 -51.32 -11.89 6.40
CA LYS A 188 -50.33 -12.44 7.35
C LYS A 188 -49.95 -13.86 6.89
N ASP A 189 -48.88 -14.43 7.46
CA ASP A 189 -49.00 -15.52 8.45
C ASP A 189 -47.62 -15.80 9.09
N GLU A 190 -47.54 -16.81 9.96
CA GLU A 190 -46.57 -16.86 11.08
C GLU A 190 -45.22 -17.54 10.79
N ALA A 191 -44.28 -17.35 11.73
CA ALA A 191 -42.97 -18.00 11.69
C ALA A 191 -43.02 -19.47 12.11
N VAL A 192 -42.23 -20.32 11.45
CA VAL A 192 -41.93 -21.69 11.92
C VAL A 192 -40.42 -21.88 11.94
N SER A 193 -39.86 -22.08 13.14
CA SER A 193 -38.49 -22.57 13.30
C SER A 193 -38.47 -24.10 13.18
N SER A 194 -37.47 -24.66 12.52
CA SER A 194 -37.14 -26.08 12.66
C SER A 194 -35.63 -26.30 12.56
N ALA A 195 -35.07 -27.01 13.54
CA ALA A 195 -33.69 -27.49 13.55
C ALA A 195 -33.68 -28.99 13.27
N GLY A 196 -32.75 -29.49 12.44
CA GLY A 196 -32.78 -30.87 11.97
C GLY A 196 -31.47 -31.37 11.36
N THR A 197 -30.59 -31.91 12.22
CA THR A 197 -29.68 -33.07 11.97
C THR A 197 -28.82 -33.12 10.69
N THR A 198 -27.50 -33.01 10.90
CA THR A 198 -26.42 -33.85 10.29
C THR A 198 -26.60 -34.40 8.87
N GLY A 199 -25.77 -33.91 7.94
CA GLY A 199 -25.48 -34.55 6.64
C GLY A 199 -23.99 -34.38 6.27
N GLU A 200 -23.42 -35.35 5.54
CA GLU A 200 -21.99 -35.38 5.21
C GLU A 200 -21.65 -34.40 4.07
N ASN A 201 -20.59 -33.59 4.25
CA ASN A 201 -20.11 -32.66 3.23
C ASN A 201 -19.47 -33.39 2.03
N LYS A 202 -20.22 -33.54 0.94
CA LYS A 202 -19.66 -33.70 -0.42
C LYS A 202 -19.59 -32.33 -1.09
N GLY A 203 -18.45 -32.02 -1.69
CA GLY A 203 -18.18 -30.69 -2.25
C GLY A 203 -19.09 -30.33 -3.41
N GLY A 204 -19.71 -29.15 -3.34
CA GLY A 204 -20.38 -28.47 -4.44
C GLY A 204 -19.82 -27.05 -4.58
N SER A 205 -19.59 -26.60 -5.81
CA SER A 205 -19.05 -25.26 -6.09
C SER A 205 -20.14 -24.34 -6.62
N GLY A 206 -20.51 -23.31 -5.86
CA GLY A 206 -21.46 -22.28 -6.27
C GLY A 206 -22.47 -21.93 -5.17
N GLY A 207 -22.67 -20.63 -4.93
CA GLY A 207 -23.51 -20.10 -3.85
C GLY A 207 -22.68 -19.65 -2.65
N GLY A 208 -22.58 -18.33 -2.45
CA GLY A 208 -21.82 -17.72 -1.36
C GLY A 208 -22.55 -17.81 -0.03
N SER A 209 -22.43 -18.94 0.68
CA SER A 209 -22.63 -18.94 2.13
C SER A 209 -21.45 -18.24 2.79
N ILE A 210 -21.72 -17.21 3.58
CA ILE A 210 -20.70 -16.59 4.46
C ILE A 210 -20.36 -17.65 5.51
N GLY A 211 -19.18 -18.24 5.40
CA GLY A 211 -18.73 -19.31 6.27
C GLY A 211 -18.00 -18.77 7.49
N GLY A 212 -18.27 -19.34 8.66
CA GLY A 212 -17.27 -19.44 9.72
C GLY A 212 -16.31 -20.61 9.44
N GLY A 213 -15.55 -21.00 10.45
CA GLY A 213 -14.72 -22.22 10.39
C GLY A 213 -13.30 -22.01 9.88
N GLY A 214 -12.58 -21.06 10.46
CA GLY A 214 -11.12 -20.99 10.30
C GLY A 214 -10.37 -22.23 10.80
N LYS A 215 -9.09 -22.34 10.46
CA LYS A 215 -8.18 -23.42 10.86
C LYS A 215 -7.57 -23.15 12.24
N GLU A 216 -7.20 -21.90 12.52
CA GLU A 216 -6.67 -21.50 13.83
C GLU A 216 -7.71 -21.79 14.93
N LYS A 217 -7.25 -22.18 16.11
CA LYS A 217 -8.10 -22.51 17.27
C LYS A 217 -7.56 -21.79 18.48
N ALA A 218 -8.44 -21.40 19.39
CA ALA A 218 -7.99 -20.93 20.70
C ALA A 218 -7.22 -22.07 21.40
N PRO A 219 -5.99 -21.82 21.89
CA PRO A 219 -5.27 -22.77 22.74
C PRO A 219 -5.96 -22.96 24.08
N ALA A 220 -5.52 -23.94 24.87
CA ALA A 220 -6.05 -24.17 26.22
C ALA A 220 -5.69 -23.03 27.20
N ASP A 221 -4.59 -22.33 26.95
CA ASP A 221 -4.23 -21.07 27.59
C ASP A 221 -3.87 -20.04 26.49
N ILE A 222 -4.58 -18.92 26.47
CA ILE A 222 -4.34 -17.80 25.54
C ILE A 222 -3.14 -16.94 25.94
N LYS A 223 -2.65 -17.05 27.18
CA LYS A 223 -1.49 -16.27 27.64
C LYS A 223 -0.25 -16.70 26.87
N SER A 224 0.34 -15.73 26.19
CA SER A 224 1.59 -15.91 25.47
C SER A 224 2.79 -15.64 26.36
N HIS A 225 3.96 -16.09 25.92
CA HIS A 225 5.24 -15.59 26.39
C HIS A 225 6.00 -14.94 25.23
N ALA A 226 6.84 -13.96 25.55
CA ALA A 226 7.84 -13.46 24.61
C ALA A 226 8.78 -14.61 24.21
N GLY A 227 8.89 -14.84 22.91
CA GLY A 227 9.75 -15.85 22.31
C GLY A 227 11.16 -15.30 22.09
N PHE A 228 11.69 -15.46 20.88
CA PHE A 228 12.96 -14.86 20.49
C PHE A 228 12.79 -13.41 20.02
N GLN A 229 13.86 -12.63 20.22
CA GLN A 229 14.03 -11.28 19.68
C GLN A 229 15.30 -11.28 18.81
N LEU A 230 15.21 -10.75 17.59
CA LEU A 230 16.37 -10.57 16.69
C LEU A 230 16.71 -9.08 16.63
N PRO A 231 17.98 -8.66 16.84
CA PRO A 231 18.39 -7.27 16.72
C PRO A 231 18.45 -6.82 15.25
N GLN A 232 18.34 -5.51 14.99
CA GLN A 232 18.54 -4.98 13.64
C GLN A 232 19.97 -5.22 13.13
N PRO A 233 20.14 -5.64 11.86
CA PRO A 233 21.46 -5.77 11.25
C PRO A 233 22.05 -4.38 11.02
N LYS A 234 23.31 -4.17 11.41
CA LYS A 234 23.98 -2.88 11.24
C LYS A 234 24.20 -2.57 9.76
N VAL A 235 23.49 -1.56 9.24
CA VAL A 235 23.61 -1.06 7.87
C VAL A 235 24.21 0.36 7.84
N THR A 236 24.68 0.80 6.68
CA THR A 236 25.30 2.13 6.49
C THR A 236 24.32 3.20 5.98
N ASP A 237 23.16 2.77 5.50
CA ASP A 237 22.14 3.59 4.83
C ASP A 237 20.79 2.84 4.91
N VAL A 238 19.68 3.48 4.54
CA VAL A 238 18.35 2.84 4.49
C VAL A 238 18.41 1.60 3.59
N THR A 239 17.99 0.46 4.16
CA THR A 239 18.12 -0.86 3.56
C THR A 239 16.81 -1.63 3.72
N THR A 240 16.27 -2.13 2.61
CA THR A 240 15.03 -2.92 2.59
C THR A 240 15.26 -4.32 3.16
N VAL A 241 14.34 -4.76 4.01
CA VAL A 241 14.27 -6.09 4.63
C VAL A 241 12.84 -6.66 4.63
N VAL A 242 12.04 -6.28 3.62
CA VAL A 242 10.69 -6.79 3.38
C VAL A 242 10.72 -8.26 2.93
N GLY A 243 9.86 -9.10 3.48
CA GLY A 243 9.84 -10.54 3.22
C GLY A 243 10.00 -11.35 4.52
N SER A 244 8.88 -11.70 5.12
CA SER A 244 8.81 -12.76 6.13
C SER A 244 7.75 -13.80 5.82
N TRP A 245 8.06 -15.04 6.19
CA TRP A 245 7.22 -16.21 5.90
C TRP A 245 7.28 -17.20 7.05
N LEU A 246 6.14 -17.83 7.36
CA LEU A 246 6.07 -18.97 8.28
C LEU A 246 5.86 -20.26 7.49
N THR A 247 6.64 -21.28 7.82
CA THR A 247 6.53 -22.65 7.32
C THR A 247 6.37 -23.61 8.49
N ASP A 248 6.01 -24.87 8.23
CA ASP A 248 5.91 -25.93 9.25
C ASP A 248 7.19 -26.13 10.10
N LYS A 249 8.34 -25.61 9.66
CA LYS A 249 9.68 -25.88 10.24
C LYS A 249 10.52 -24.64 10.53
N ALA A 250 10.21 -23.52 9.90
CA ALA A 250 11.03 -22.31 9.94
C ALA A 250 10.17 -21.05 9.84
N TYR A 251 10.45 -20.07 10.69
CA TYR A 251 10.13 -18.68 10.40
C TYR A 251 11.30 -18.10 9.61
N VAL A 252 11.03 -17.48 8.47
CA VAL A 252 12.04 -16.95 7.56
C VAL A 252 11.93 -15.43 7.54
N LYS A 253 13.07 -14.74 7.62
CA LYS A 253 13.16 -13.29 7.45
C LYS A 253 14.31 -12.92 6.51
N THR A 254 14.07 -11.98 5.63
CA THR A 254 15.09 -11.31 4.81
C THR A 254 15.94 -10.35 5.66
N GLY A 255 17.25 -10.42 5.53
CA GLY A 255 18.21 -9.43 6.03
C GLY A 255 18.89 -8.66 4.88
N ALA A 256 19.82 -7.78 5.23
CA ALA A 256 20.40 -6.82 4.28
C ALA A 256 21.09 -7.43 3.03
N ASN A 257 21.70 -8.61 3.14
CA ASN A 257 22.36 -9.34 2.03
C ASN A 257 22.25 -10.87 2.22
N GLU A 258 21.30 -11.36 3.02
CA GLU A 258 21.04 -12.79 3.23
C GLU A 258 19.56 -13.01 3.59
N ILE A 259 19.05 -14.22 3.40
CA ILE A 259 17.72 -14.64 3.84
C ILE A 259 17.89 -15.79 4.81
N VAL A 260 17.31 -15.69 6.01
CA VAL A 260 17.62 -16.57 7.13
C VAL A 260 16.37 -17.29 7.62
N GLY A 261 16.45 -18.61 7.72
CA GLY A 261 15.46 -19.44 8.37
C GLY A 261 15.82 -19.69 9.83
N TYR A 262 14.86 -19.49 10.72
CA TYR A 262 14.99 -19.63 12.18
C TYR A 262 14.00 -20.68 12.70
N ASP A 263 14.38 -21.38 13.76
CA ASP A 263 13.48 -22.23 14.53
C ASP A 263 12.29 -21.38 15.05
N PRO A 264 11.02 -21.70 14.70
CA PRO A 264 9.87 -20.86 15.06
C PRO A 264 9.65 -20.68 16.56
N ALA A 265 10.20 -21.56 17.41
CA ALA A 265 10.11 -21.46 18.86
C ALA A 265 11.38 -20.85 19.48
N LYS A 266 12.56 -21.17 18.96
CA LYS A 266 13.84 -20.83 19.60
C LYS A 266 14.59 -19.64 19.00
N GLY A 267 14.24 -19.20 17.79
CA GLY A 267 15.00 -18.16 17.07
C GLY A 267 16.40 -18.60 16.62
N THR A 268 16.76 -19.87 16.79
CA THR A 268 18.06 -20.40 16.38
C THR A 268 18.11 -20.54 14.86
N LYS A 269 19.11 -19.93 14.22
CA LYS A 269 19.38 -20.01 12.78
C LYS A 269 19.51 -21.46 12.32
N LEU A 270 18.58 -21.91 11.47
CA LEU A 270 18.56 -23.24 10.86
C LEU A 270 19.39 -23.27 9.57
N TRP A 271 19.28 -22.21 8.76
CA TRP A 271 19.96 -22.07 7.48
C TRP A 271 20.07 -20.59 7.08
N SER A 272 20.88 -20.30 6.06
CA SER A 272 20.91 -18.99 5.39
C SER A 272 21.20 -19.15 3.89
N ILE A 273 20.56 -18.28 3.12
CA ILE A 273 20.79 -18.06 1.70
C ILE A 273 21.52 -16.72 1.59
N PRO A 274 22.82 -16.67 1.30
CA PRO A 274 23.49 -15.41 0.97
C PRO A 274 22.94 -14.87 -0.36
N LEU A 275 22.80 -13.55 -0.45
CA LEU A 275 22.48 -12.85 -1.69
C LEU A 275 23.72 -12.13 -2.23
N ASP A 276 23.75 -11.96 -3.55
CA ASP A 276 24.84 -11.26 -4.25
C ASP A 276 24.69 -9.73 -4.22
N GLY A 277 23.55 -9.21 -3.76
CA GLY A 277 23.27 -7.79 -3.52
C GLY A 277 22.14 -7.59 -2.50
N GLN A 278 21.71 -6.35 -2.23
CA GLN A 278 20.58 -6.11 -1.32
C GLN A 278 19.24 -6.56 -1.92
N LEU A 279 18.27 -6.86 -1.06
CA LEU A 279 16.91 -7.18 -1.48
C LEU A 279 16.16 -5.90 -1.93
N CYS A 280 15.36 -5.99 -2.99
CA CYS A 280 14.49 -4.92 -3.48
C CYS A 280 12.99 -5.23 -3.29
N ALA A 281 12.59 -6.50 -3.46
CA ALA A 281 11.23 -6.95 -3.24
C ALA A 281 11.15 -8.45 -2.87
N ALA A 282 10.04 -8.82 -2.24
CA ALA A 282 9.71 -10.19 -1.85
C ALA A 282 8.20 -10.40 -2.03
N SER A 283 7.79 -11.59 -2.48
CA SER A 283 6.36 -11.89 -2.60
C SER A 283 5.76 -12.27 -1.25
N ARG A 284 4.64 -11.64 -0.90
CA ARG A 284 3.78 -12.03 0.24
C ARG A 284 3.18 -13.44 0.10
N HIS A 285 3.23 -14.04 -1.09
CA HIS A 285 2.63 -15.33 -1.39
C HIS A 285 3.63 -16.48 -1.35
N MET A 286 3.11 -17.68 -1.09
CA MET A 286 3.87 -18.93 -1.12
C MET A 286 3.05 -20.03 -1.80
N SER A 287 3.77 -20.94 -2.45
CA SER A 287 3.23 -22.23 -2.90
C SER A 287 2.98 -23.18 -1.72
N LYS A 288 2.19 -24.24 -1.96
CA LYS A 288 1.81 -25.24 -0.93
C LYS A 288 3.00 -26.04 -0.38
N ASP A 289 4.10 -26.08 -1.10
CA ASP A 289 5.38 -26.69 -0.71
C ASP A 289 6.41 -25.66 -0.21
N PHE A 290 5.94 -24.48 0.23
CA PHE A 290 6.72 -23.40 0.84
C PHE A 290 7.86 -22.87 -0.06
N LYS A 291 7.57 -22.66 -1.34
CA LYS A 291 8.42 -21.85 -2.24
C LYS A 291 7.80 -20.48 -2.52
N THR A 292 8.64 -19.46 -2.66
CA THR A 292 8.27 -18.06 -2.93
C THR A 292 9.29 -17.40 -3.88
N ALA A 293 9.17 -16.10 -4.15
CA ALA A 293 10.03 -15.35 -5.05
C ALA A 293 10.48 -13.99 -4.49
N ILE A 294 11.63 -13.53 -4.99
CA ILE A 294 12.32 -12.29 -4.59
C ILE A 294 12.88 -11.54 -5.81
N VAL A 295 13.14 -10.24 -5.62
CA VAL A 295 13.99 -9.41 -6.48
C VAL A 295 15.12 -8.84 -5.64
N PHE A 296 16.35 -8.89 -6.14
CA PHE A 296 17.53 -8.33 -5.48
C PHE A 296 18.47 -7.62 -6.47
N GLU A 297 19.39 -6.83 -5.90
CA GLU A 297 20.45 -6.12 -6.61
C GLU A 297 21.45 -7.09 -7.27
N GLU A 298 21.92 -6.76 -8.48
CA GLU A 298 22.85 -7.60 -9.27
C GLU A 298 24.25 -7.80 -8.65
N ALA A 299 24.61 -6.99 -7.65
CA ALA A 299 25.90 -6.99 -6.98
C ALA A 299 25.80 -6.27 -5.62
N LYS A 300 26.82 -6.42 -4.77
CA LYS A 300 26.90 -5.72 -3.49
C LYS A 300 27.26 -4.25 -3.69
N ARG A 301 26.55 -3.38 -2.96
CA ARG A 301 26.83 -1.93 -2.93
C ARG A 301 28.30 -1.65 -2.62
N SER A 302 28.88 -0.71 -3.34
CA SER A 302 30.29 -0.32 -3.25
C SER A 302 30.46 1.19 -3.38
N ALA A 303 31.67 1.71 -3.14
CA ALA A 303 31.97 3.12 -3.34
C ALA A 303 31.81 3.57 -4.81
N ALA A 304 32.02 2.66 -5.77
CA ALA A 304 31.89 2.93 -7.21
C ALA A 304 30.46 2.75 -7.73
N ASN A 305 29.69 1.82 -7.16
CA ASN A 305 28.27 1.64 -7.44
C ASN A 305 27.49 1.48 -6.12
N LYS A 306 26.87 2.58 -5.67
CA LYS A 306 26.08 2.61 -4.43
C LYS A 306 24.69 1.98 -4.56
N TYR A 307 24.16 1.88 -5.78
CA TYR A 307 22.81 1.40 -6.05
C TYR A 307 22.81 0.50 -7.30
N PRO A 308 23.35 -0.73 -7.21
CA PRO A 308 23.28 -1.71 -8.31
C PRO A 308 21.84 -2.02 -8.69
N SER A 309 21.62 -2.48 -9.92
CA SER A 309 20.25 -2.60 -10.44
C SER A 309 19.51 -3.79 -9.81
N CYS A 310 18.28 -3.54 -9.37
CA CYS A 310 17.31 -4.56 -8.96
C CYS A 310 16.83 -5.36 -10.17
N ASN A 311 17.68 -6.23 -10.72
CA ASN A 311 17.41 -6.97 -11.96
C ASN A 311 17.46 -8.50 -11.81
N GLN A 312 17.82 -9.01 -10.63
CA GLN A 312 17.86 -10.44 -10.36
C GLN A 312 16.52 -10.88 -9.75
N VAL A 313 15.72 -11.60 -10.54
CA VAL A 313 14.55 -12.32 -10.05
C VAL A 313 15.02 -13.70 -9.60
N GLY A 314 14.59 -14.15 -8.42
CA GLY A 314 14.94 -15.48 -7.91
C GLY A 314 13.79 -16.16 -7.19
N ALA A 315 13.82 -17.49 -7.14
CA ALA A 315 12.85 -18.31 -6.40
C ALA A 315 13.51 -19.08 -5.27
N LEU A 316 12.85 -19.11 -4.12
CA LEU A 316 13.33 -19.70 -2.88
C LEU A 316 12.54 -20.95 -2.54
N ASP A 317 13.22 -21.97 -2.02
CA ASP A 317 12.63 -23.09 -1.29
C ASP A 317 12.88 -22.86 0.21
N LEU A 318 11.82 -22.47 0.93
CA LEU A 318 11.88 -22.10 2.36
C LEU A 318 11.94 -23.33 3.28
N ASN A 319 11.57 -24.51 2.77
CA ASN A 319 11.70 -25.79 3.46
C ASN A 319 13.17 -26.21 3.61
N THR A 320 13.99 -25.96 2.59
CA THR A 320 15.37 -26.45 2.49
C THR A 320 16.44 -25.35 2.57
N GLY A 321 16.03 -24.08 2.59
CA GLY A 321 16.94 -22.94 2.66
C GLY A 321 17.76 -22.76 1.40
N LYS A 322 17.12 -22.80 0.23
CA LYS A 322 17.80 -22.74 -1.07
C LYS A 322 17.22 -21.69 -2.00
N LEU A 323 18.11 -20.91 -2.62
CA LEU A 323 17.83 -20.21 -3.86
C LEU A 323 17.83 -21.27 -4.98
N MET A 324 16.65 -21.61 -5.51
CA MET A 324 16.50 -22.64 -6.54
C MET A 324 17.09 -22.18 -7.88
N TRP A 325 16.90 -20.90 -8.18
CA TRP A 325 17.48 -20.19 -9.31
C TRP A 325 17.44 -18.68 -9.04
N ASN A 326 18.36 -17.93 -9.65
CA ASN A 326 18.22 -16.50 -9.92
C ASN A 326 18.53 -16.26 -11.40
N LYS A 327 17.92 -15.23 -12.01
CA LYS A 327 18.19 -14.76 -13.38
C LYS A 327 17.81 -13.28 -13.51
N SER A 328 18.53 -12.58 -14.38
CA SER A 328 18.04 -11.36 -15.02
C SER A 328 17.51 -11.65 -16.44
N ILE A 329 16.80 -10.67 -16.99
CA ILE A 329 16.16 -10.75 -18.32
C ILE A 329 16.21 -9.39 -19.00
N THR A 330 16.28 -9.34 -20.33
CA THR A 330 16.18 -8.09 -21.11
C THR A 330 14.77 -7.86 -21.65
N ALA A 331 14.37 -6.59 -21.75
CA ALA A 331 13.12 -6.21 -22.40
C ALA A 331 13.27 -6.24 -23.92
N SER A 332 12.22 -6.66 -24.62
CA SER A 332 12.16 -6.69 -26.10
C SER A 332 12.40 -5.32 -26.76
N THR A 333 12.29 -4.23 -25.99
CA THR A 333 12.52 -2.83 -26.39
C THR A 333 13.74 -2.18 -25.70
N GLY A 334 14.38 -2.85 -24.74
CA GLY A 334 15.46 -2.30 -23.90
C GLY A 334 16.89 -2.54 -24.42
N GLY A 335 17.03 -3.30 -25.51
CA GLY A 335 18.33 -3.77 -25.99
C GLY A 335 18.98 -4.77 -25.01
N ASP A 336 20.30 -4.72 -24.88
CA ASP A 336 21.07 -5.66 -24.04
C ASP A 336 21.02 -5.33 -22.53
N ARG A 337 20.24 -4.33 -22.10
CA ARG A 337 20.11 -3.96 -20.69
C ARG A 337 19.11 -4.87 -19.96
N PRO A 338 19.46 -5.42 -18.79
CA PRO A 338 18.51 -6.08 -17.92
C PRO A 338 17.39 -5.15 -17.46
N VAL A 339 16.16 -5.67 -17.41
CA VAL A 339 14.99 -4.98 -16.85
C VAL A 339 15.19 -4.76 -15.36
N ARG A 340 14.87 -3.56 -14.88
CA ARG A 340 14.75 -3.28 -13.45
C ARG A 340 13.35 -3.64 -12.95
N PHE A 341 13.28 -4.38 -11.87
CA PHE A 341 12.06 -4.72 -11.12
C PHE A 341 12.06 -4.05 -9.74
N ASP A 342 10.89 -3.67 -9.24
CA ASP A 342 10.69 -3.09 -7.90
C ASP A 342 9.60 -3.82 -7.08
N GLU A 343 8.94 -4.80 -7.70
CA GLU A 343 7.98 -5.72 -7.07
C GLU A 343 8.00 -7.12 -7.72
N VAL A 344 7.54 -8.12 -6.96
CA VAL A 344 7.40 -9.50 -7.42
C VAL A 344 6.28 -10.22 -6.68
N THR A 345 5.48 -10.97 -7.43
CA THR A 345 4.39 -11.78 -6.92
C THR A 345 4.45 -13.23 -7.43
N LEU A 346 3.61 -14.09 -6.85
CA LEU A 346 3.50 -15.51 -7.18
C LEU A 346 2.03 -15.89 -7.29
N SER A 347 1.64 -16.51 -8.41
CA SER A 347 0.37 -17.20 -8.56
C SER A 347 0.58 -18.60 -9.15
N GLY A 348 0.10 -19.62 -8.42
CA GLY A 348 0.26 -21.03 -8.79
C GLY A 348 1.73 -21.45 -8.92
N SER A 349 2.21 -21.60 -10.16
CA SER A 349 3.62 -21.90 -10.49
C SER A 349 4.31 -20.79 -11.29
N THR A 350 3.69 -19.62 -11.41
CA THR A 350 4.22 -18.46 -12.10
C THR A 350 4.68 -17.41 -11.10
N VAL A 351 5.97 -17.09 -11.13
CA VAL A 351 6.53 -15.86 -10.58
C VAL A 351 6.30 -14.75 -11.60
N ALA A 352 5.76 -13.60 -11.20
CA ALA A 352 5.62 -12.42 -12.04
C ALA A 352 6.30 -11.23 -11.37
N ALA A 353 7.19 -10.54 -12.07
CA ALA A 353 7.95 -9.39 -11.57
C ALA A 353 7.60 -8.14 -12.37
N GLY A 354 7.32 -7.04 -11.67
CA GLY A 354 6.91 -5.74 -12.22
C GLY A 354 7.96 -4.65 -12.00
N GLY A 355 7.85 -3.56 -12.76
CA GLY A 355 8.79 -2.45 -12.72
C GLY A 355 8.42 -1.31 -13.65
N THR A 356 9.13 -0.19 -13.51
CA THR A 356 8.93 1.03 -14.33
C THR A 356 9.20 0.85 -15.82
N GLU A 357 9.91 -0.22 -16.21
CA GLU A 357 10.30 -0.54 -17.59
C GLU A 357 9.48 -1.72 -18.18
N GLY A 358 8.43 -2.15 -17.48
CA GLY A 358 7.60 -3.30 -17.81
C GLY A 358 7.77 -4.46 -16.83
N GLY A 359 7.45 -5.68 -17.26
CA GLY A 359 7.55 -6.86 -16.40
C GLY A 359 8.10 -8.11 -17.11
N ALA A 360 8.13 -9.22 -16.38
CA ALA A 360 8.45 -10.55 -16.90
C ALA A 360 7.86 -11.62 -15.98
N ALA A 361 7.64 -12.82 -16.52
CA ALA A 361 7.20 -13.96 -15.73
C ALA A 361 8.00 -15.23 -15.98
N PHE A 362 8.11 -16.04 -14.93
CA PHE A 362 8.99 -17.19 -14.85
C PHE A 362 8.30 -18.38 -14.20
N ASP A 363 8.72 -19.59 -14.59
CA ASP A 363 8.35 -20.81 -13.87
C ASP A 363 9.03 -20.87 -12.50
N LEU A 364 8.25 -21.06 -11.44
CA LEU A 364 8.70 -21.08 -10.05
C LEU A 364 9.82 -22.10 -9.78
N ASN A 365 9.83 -23.26 -10.45
CA ASN A 365 10.78 -24.34 -10.15
C ASN A 365 12.04 -24.29 -11.02
N THR A 366 11.97 -23.73 -12.24
CA THR A 366 13.04 -23.79 -13.26
C THR A 366 13.60 -22.44 -13.69
N GLY A 367 12.92 -21.34 -13.37
CA GLY A 367 13.25 -20.00 -13.86
C GLY A 367 13.18 -19.90 -15.37
N ALA A 368 12.43 -20.77 -16.04
CA ALA A 368 12.16 -20.65 -17.47
C ALA A 368 11.23 -19.45 -17.71
N GLU A 369 11.56 -18.59 -18.68
CA GLU A 369 10.67 -17.50 -19.10
C GLU A 369 9.32 -18.09 -19.54
N ARG A 370 8.24 -17.63 -18.92
CA ARG A 370 6.86 -17.97 -19.28
C ARG A 370 6.32 -17.01 -20.33
N TRP A 371 6.53 -15.72 -20.09
CA TRP A 371 6.11 -14.63 -20.97
C TRP A 371 6.79 -13.31 -20.57
N LYS A 372 6.89 -12.39 -21.52
CA LYS A 372 7.11 -10.97 -21.30
C LYS A 372 5.93 -10.18 -21.88
N PRO A 373 5.39 -9.17 -21.19
CA PRO A 373 4.44 -8.25 -21.79
C PRO A 373 5.10 -7.51 -22.97
N LYS A 374 4.28 -7.14 -23.96
CA LYS A 374 4.71 -6.29 -25.06
C LYS A 374 4.18 -4.89 -24.79
N VAL A 375 5.06 -3.89 -24.88
CA VAL A 375 4.63 -2.49 -25.01
C VAL A 375 3.82 -2.39 -26.30
N SER A 376 2.55 -2.03 -26.20
CA SER A 376 1.67 -1.86 -27.35
C SER A 376 1.77 -0.43 -27.93
N THR A 377 1.26 -0.23 -29.14
CA THR A 377 1.41 1.02 -29.91
C THR A 377 0.68 2.24 -29.30
N ASP A 378 -0.12 2.00 -28.27
CA ASP A 378 -0.82 2.95 -27.41
C ASP A 378 -0.02 3.32 -26.13
N GLY A 379 1.23 2.86 -26.04
CA GLY A 379 2.13 3.13 -24.91
C GLY A 379 1.85 2.29 -23.67
N CYS A 380 0.91 1.35 -23.68
CA CYS A 380 0.62 0.54 -22.49
C CYS A 380 1.82 -0.32 -22.07
N TYR A 381 2.25 -0.14 -20.83
CA TYR A 381 3.18 -1.02 -20.13
C TYR A 381 2.59 -1.51 -18.81
N ASP A 382 3.09 -2.64 -18.34
CA ASP A 382 2.65 -3.31 -17.13
C ASP A 382 3.36 -2.63 -15.96
N LYS A 383 2.61 -2.02 -15.03
CA LYS A 383 3.15 -1.35 -13.84
C LYS A 383 3.52 -2.33 -12.74
N GLY A 384 2.70 -3.35 -12.56
CA GLY A 384 2.85 -4.33 -11.50
C GLY A 384 1.72 -5.34 -11.42
N TYR A 385 1.93 -6.39 -10.63
CA TYR A 385 1.13 -7.60 -10.59
C TYR A 385 0.69 -7.94 -9.17
N GLY A 386 -0.58 -8.32 -9.02
CA GLY A 386 -1.10 -8.98 -7.82
C GLY A 386 -1.23 -10.48 -8.06
N GLY A 387 -0.94 -11.29 -7.05
CA GLY A 387 -0.87 -12.75 -7.12
C GLY A 387 -1.81 -13.48 -6.16
N GLY A 388 -1.37 -14.65 -5.68
CA GLY A 388 -2.19 -15.56 -4.86
C GLY A 388 -2.96 -16.57 -5.71
N GLU A 389 -4.25 -16.77 -5.42
CA GLU A 389 -5.08 -17.79 -6.11
C GLU A 389 -5.30 -17.52 -7.60
N ALA A 390 -5.16 -16.28 -8.05
CA ALA A 390 -5.12 -15.88 -9.45
C ALA A 390 -4.00 -14.85 -9.68
N LEU A 391 -3.83 -14.40 -10.92
CA LEU A 391 -2.90 -13.33 -11.28
C LEU A 391 -3.68 -12.19 -11.93
N ALA A 392 -3.38 -10.95 -11.53
CA ALA A 392 -3.87 -9.76 -12.20
C ALA A 392 -2.75 -8.72 -12.34
N VAL A 393 -2.93 -7.77 -13.26
CA VAL A 393 -1.96 -6.72 -13.58
C VAL A 393 -2.62 -5.35 -13.61
N VAL A 394 -1.89 -4.33 -13.16
CA VAL A 394 -2.18 -2.92 -13.42
C VAL A 394 -1.32 -2.50 -14.60
N ARG A 395 -1.92 -2.02 -15.69
CA ARG A 395 -1.23 -1.48 -16.86
C ARG A 395 -1.43 0.04 -16.91
N LYS A 396 -0.37 0.81 -17.17
CA LYS A 396 -0.44 2.26 -17.41
C LYS A 396 -0.26 2.52 -18.89
N CYS A 397 -1.25 3.16 -19.50
CA CYS A 397 -1.35 3.48 -20.92
C CYS A 397 -1.42 4.99 -21.12
N GLY A 398 -1.25 5.47 -22.36
CA GLY A 398 -1.29 6.91 -22.68
C GLY A 398 0.05 7.59 -22.46
N THR A 399 0.04 8.89 -22.16
CA THR A 399 1.25 9.68 -21.92
C THR A 399 1.59 9.77 -20.44
N TYR A 400 2.61 10.54 -20.08
CA TYR A 400 2.89 10.88 -18.68
C TYR A 400 1.80 11.81 -18.11
N ASP A 401 1.35 12.80 -18.91
CA ASP A 401 0.44 13.87 -18.49
C ASP A 401 -1.06 13.52 -18.67
N ASP A 402 -1.39 12.54 -19.52
CA ASP A 402 -2.73 11.95 -19.69
C ASP A 402 -2.64 10.41 -19.58
N PRO A 403 -2.46 9.89 -18.36
CA PRO A 403 -2.35 8.46 -18.12
C PRO A 403 -3.72 7.80 -17.95
N GLN A 404 -3.81 6.56 -18.43
CA GLN A 404 -4.96 5.69 -18.21
C GLN A 404 -4.53 4.36 -17.59
N LEU A 405 -5.06 4.04 -16.41
CA LEU A 405 -4.88 2.71 -15.82
C LEU A 405 -5.92 1.71 -16.35
N ILE A 406 -5.46 0.48 -16.56
CA ILE A 406 -6.27 -0.67 -16.96
C ILE A 406 -5.90 -1.86 -16.05
N ILE A 407 -6.90 -2.45 -15.40
CA ILE A 407 -6.76 -3.68 -14.61
C ILE A 407 -7.07 -4.86 -15.52
N GLN A 408 -6.24 -5.90 -15.53
CA GLN A 408 -6.52 -7.13 -16.28
C GLN A 408 -6.32 -8.37 -15.41
N ALA A 409 -7.32 -9.26 -15.38
CA ALA A 409 -7.11 -10.62 -14.88
C ALA A 409 -6.33 -11.40 -15.94
N LEU A 410 -5.27 -12.11 -15.55
CA LEU A 410 -4.36 -12.80 -16.46
C LEU A 410 -4.44 -14.32 -16.33
N ASN A 411 -4.19 -15.03 -17.42
CA ASN A 411 -3.77 -16.42 -17.35
C ASN A 411 -2.33 -16.49 -16.81
N PRO A 412 -2.05 -17.09 -15.64
CA PRO A 412 -0.70 -17.07 -15.07
C PRO A 412 0.34 -17.77 -15.96
N THR A 413 -0.06 -18.77 -16.75
CA THR A 413 0.88 -19.57 -17.55
C THR A 413 1.29 -18.89 -18.86
N SER A 414 0.40 -18.10 -19.48
CA SER A 414 0.62 -17.48 -20.79
C SER A 414 0.69 -15.95 -20.80
N GLY A 415 0.30 -15.28 -19.70
CA GLY A 415 0.24 -13.82 -19.61
C GLY A 415 -0.89 -13.20 -20.42
N ALA A 416 -1.74 -14.03 -21.06
CA ALA A 416 -2.86 -13.54 -21.84
C ALA A 416 -3.95 -12.95 -20.92
N PRO A 417 -4.51 -11.77 -21.24
CA PRO A 417 -5.62 -11.21 -20.49
C PRO A 417 -6.87 -12.07 -20.68
N LEU A 418 -7.49 -12.45 -19.56
CA LEU A 418 -8.78 -13.13 -19.49
C LEU A 418 -9.92 -12.10 -19.59
N SER A 419 -9.72 -10.94 -18.96
CA SER A 419 -10.65 -9.81 -18.95
C SER A 419 -9.90 -8.50 -18.72
N SER A 420 -10.60 -7.36 -18.88
CA SER A 420 -10.00 -6.03 -18.77
C SER A 420 -11.01 -5.03 -18.24
N TYR A 421 -10.68 -4.32 -17.16
CA TYR A 421 -11.42 -3.19 -16.61
C TYR A 421 -10.64 -1.90 -16.83
N LYS A 422 -11.30 -0.85 -17.33
CA LYS A 422 -10.73 0.48 -17.48
C LYS A 422 -11.05 1.30 -16.22
N MET A 423 -10.02 1.72 -15.48
CA MET A 423 -10.20 2.56 -14.28
C MET A 423 -10.80 3.94 -14.66
N PRO A 424 -11.42 4.66 -13.71
CA PRO A 424 -11.75 6.07 -13.89
C PRO A 424 -10.54 6.91 -14.33
N THR A 425 -10.82 8.04 -14.98
CA THR A 425 -9.82 9.09 -15.25
C THR A 425 -9.43 9.81 -13.95
N GLY A 426 -8.19 10.29 -13.85
CA GLY A 426 -7.67 10.91 -12.62
C GLY A 426 -7.16 9.90 -11.58
N VAL A 427 -6.92 8.66 -12.01
CA VAL A 427 -6.29 7.61 -11.19
C VAL A 427 -4.86 7.40 -11.67
N ASP A 428 -3.88 7.89 -10.91
CA ASP A 428 -2.46 7.81 -11.29
C ASP A 428 -1.79 6.48 -10.90
N TYR A 429 -2.27 5.88 -9.81
CA TYR A 429 -1.83 4.62 -9.22
C TYR A 429 -3.04 3.78 -8.78
N ALA A 430 -2.87 2.46 -8.78
CA ALA A 430 -3.88 1.52 -8.30
C ALA A 430 -3.17 0.29 -7.73
N SER A 431 -3.73 -0.29 -6.67
CA SER A 431 -3.18 -1.45 -5.96
C SER A 431 -4.15 -2.63 -6.03
N ILE A 432 -3.67 -3.82 -6.34
CA ILE A 432 -4.46 -5.05 -6.30
C ILE A 432 -4.52 -5.54 -4.85
N VAL A 433 -5.69 -5.33 -4.23
CA VAL A 433 -6.01 -5.78 -2.86
C VAL A 433 -6.16 -7.30 -2.80
N SER A 434 -6.80 -7.89 -3.81
CA SER A 434 -6.96 -9.33 -3.98
C SER A 434 -7.18 -9.66 -5.45
N THR A 435 -6.71 -10.83 -5.89
CA THR A 435 -6.98 -11.37 -7.23
C THR A 435 -8.22 -12.25 -7.29
N LYS A 436 -8.75 -12.69 -6.14
CA LYS A 436 -9.90 -13.60 -6.06
C LYS A 436 -10.68 -13.46 -4.73
N PRO A 437 -11.88 -12.85 -4.72
CA PRO A 437 -12.43 -12.01 -5.80
C PRO A 437 -11.47 -10.86 -6.16
N LEU A 438 -11.54 -10.39 -7.40
CA LEU A 438 -10.65 -9.32 -7.88
C LEU A 438 -11.11 -7.98 -7.28
N VAL A 439 -10.29 -7.42 -6.40
CA VAL A 439 -10.52 -6.14 -5.73
C VAL A 439 -9.29 -5.25 -5.92
N VAL A 440 -9.52 -4.00 -6.30
CA VAL A 440 -8.48 -2.99 -6.53
C VAL A 440 -8.76 -1.76 -5.68
N ALA A 441 -7.75 -1.23 -5.01
CA ALA A 441 -7.78 0.06 -4.32
C ALA A 441 -7.17 1.15 -5.21
N ALA A 442 -7.67 2.38 -5.12
CA ALA A 442 -7.06 3.55 -5.74
C ALA A 442 -7.53 4.85 -5.06
N ASP A 443 -6.75 5.92 -5.18
CA ASP A 443 -7.21 7.29 -5.00
C ASP A 443 -7.69 7.85 -6.36
N VAL A 444 -8.91 8.39 -6.39
CA VAL A 444 -9.64 8.79 -7.58
C VAL A 444 -9.74 10.31 -7.64
N GLY A 445 -8.64 10.94 -8.02
CA GLY A 445 -8.53 12.39 -8.21
C GLY A 445 -7.87 13.14 -7.06
N ASP A 446 -6.99 12.48 -6.30
CA ASP A 446 -6.23 13.07 -5.17
C ASP A 446 -7.19 13.53 -4.04
N THR A 447 -7.96 12.56 -3.54
CA THR A 447 -9.12 12.74 -2.65
C THR A 447 -9.05 11.97 -1.34
N ALA A 448 -8.10 11.03 -1.17
CA ALA A 448 -7.95 10.28 0.08
C ALA A 448 -7.55 11.21 1.24
N GLY A 449 -6.60 12.13 1.00
CA GLY A 449 -6.21 13.24 1.90
C GLY A 449 -5.45 12.85 3.18
N ASP A 450 -5.63 11.62 3.63
CA ASP A 450 -4.99 10.93 4.76
C ASP A 450 -3.53 10.49 4.48
N GLY A 451 -3.22 10.17 3.23
CA GLY A 451 -1.97 9.53 2.80
C GLY A 451 -2.06 8.00 2.60
N SER A 452 -3.24 7.39 2.76
CA SER A 452 -3.46 5.95 2.56
C SER A 452 -3.30 5.50 1.12
N GLY A 453 -3.56 6.39 0.16
CA GLY A 453 -3.65 6.07 -1.26
C GLY A 453 -4.95 5.38 -1.67
N ILE A 454 -5.99 5.45 -0.84
CA ILE A 454 -7.31 4.87 -1.10
C ILE A 454 -8.40 5.93 -0.93
N SER A 455 -9.11 6.26 -2.01
CA SER A 455 -10.46 6.86 -1.93
C SER A 455 -11.56 5.83 -2.20
N ASP A 456 -11.21 4.72 -2.88
CA ASP A 456 -12.17 3.74 -3.37
C ASP A 456 -11.61 2.32 -3.51
N PHE A 457 -12.47 1.35 -3.23
CA PHE A 457 -12.30 -0.05 -3.66
C PHE A 457 -13.21 -0.38 -4.84
N PHE A 458 -12.64 -1.02 -5.87
CA PHE A 458 -13.31 -1.47 -7.07
C PHE A 458 -13.40 -3.00 -7.04
N SER A 459 -14.62 -3.52 -6.87
CA SER A 459 -14.89 -4.95 -7.00
C SER A 459 -15.18 -5.28 -8.46
N ILE A 460 -14.38 -6.15 -9.07
CA ILE A 460 -14.40 -6.42 -10.50
C ILE A 460 -14.65 -7.92 -10.71
N ASP A 461 -15.54 -8.28 -11.63
CA ASP A 461 -15.65 -9.67 -12.08
C ASP A 461 -14.42 -10.04 -12.91
N PRO A 462 -13.55 -10.97 -12.45
CA PRO A 462 -12.36 -11.35 -13.20
C PRO A 462 -12.67 -12.12 -14.49
N ALA A 463 -13.90 -12.63 -14.68
CA ALA A 463 -14.29 -13.34 -15.89
C ALA A 463 -14.71 -12.40 -17.04
N SER A 464 -15.48 -11.34 -16.78
CA SER A 464 -15.95 -10.39 -17.80
C SER A 464 -15.31 -9.01 -17.76
N GLY A 465 -14.54 -8.67 -16.71
CA GLY A 465 -13.89 -7.36 -16.56
C GLY A 465 -14.86 -6.24 -16.19
N LYS A 466 -16.10 -6.57 -15.85
CA LYS A 466 -17.11 -5.61 -15.41
C LYS A 466 -16.87 -5.22 -13.96
N LEU A 467 -17.02 -3.93 -13.68
CA LEU A 467 -17.23 -3.46 -12.30
C LEU A 467 -18.53 -4.09 -11.76
N LEU A 468 -18.44 -4.76 -10.62
CA LEU A 468 -19.58 -5.21 -9.84
C LEU A 468 -20.09 -4.06 -8.98
N THR A 469 -19.18 -3.40 -8.27
CA THR A 469 -19.47 -2.22 -7.43
C THR A 469 -18.21 -1.40 -7.14
N ARG A 470 -18.40 -0.12 -6.80
CA ARG A 470 -17.38 0.81 -6.28
C ARG A 470 -17.78 1.17 -4.85
N ILE A 471 -16.89 0.92 -3.91
CA ILE A 471 -17.05 1.21 -2.48
C ILE A 471 -16.19 2.43 -2.17
N ALA A 472 -16.79 3.53 -1.73
CA ALA A 472 -16.04 4.69 -1.26
C ALA A 472 -15.35 4.36 0.07
N ALA A 473 -14.03 4.56 0.11
CA ALA A 473 -13.20 4.47 1.30
C ALA A 473 -12.82 5.90 1.69
N ASP A 474 -13.56 6.44 2.64
CA ASP A 474 -13.40 7.80 3.14
C ASP A 474 -12.23 7.82 4.16
N GLY A 475 -11.17 8.57 3.85
CA GLY A 475 -9.94 8.65 4.64
C GLY A 475 -10.11 9.30 6.02
N GLU A 476 -11.25 9.96 6.30
CA GLU A 476 -11.61 10.38 7.65
C GLU A 476 -12.30 9.26 8.46
N LYS A 477 -12.41 8.03 7.90
CA LYS A 477 -13.27 6.96 8.45
C LYS A 477 -12.66 5.55 8.41
N TYR A 478 -11.70 5.24 7.54
CA TYR A 478 -11.15 3.88 7.42
C TYR A 478 -9.62 3.84 7.27
N ALA A 479 -8.93 3.33 8.30
CA ALA A 479 -7.47 3.21 8.38
C ALA A 479 -6.86 2.09 7.51
N ALA A 480 -7.32 1.96 6.26
CA ALA A 480 -6.85 0.96 5.30
C ALA A 480 -5.81 1.58 4.37
N SER A 481 -4.58 1.06 4.34
CA SER A 481 -3.44 1.70 3.66
C SER A 481 -2.92 0.91 2.45
N CYS A 482 -2.73 1.57 1.31
CA CYS A 482 -2.14 1.02 0.09
C CYS A 482 -1.04 1.96 -0.45
N ARG A 483 0.18 1.79 0.07
CA ARG A 483 1.38 2.60 -0.25
C ARG A 483 1.48 2.96 -1.75
N ALA A 484 1.39 4.26 -2.05
CA ALA A 484 0.98 4.83 -3.34
C ALA A 484 1.69 4.42 -4.65
N THR A 485 2.74 3.59 -4.65
CA THR A 485 3.55 3.29 -5.86
C THR A 485 3.71 1.81 -6.22
N LYS A 486 3.40 0.86 -5.33
CA LYS A 486 3.52 -0.59 -5.59
C LYS A 486 2.13 -1.22 -5.76
N VAL A 487 2.00 -2.25 -6.59
CA VAL A 487 0.69 -2.81 -6.92
C VAL A 487 0.20 -3.80 -5.85
N GLU A 488 1.09 -4.52 -5.16
CA GLU A 488 0.73 -5.49 -4.11
C GLU A 488 1.22 -5.06 -2.71
N SER A 489 0.97 -3.81 -2.32
CA SER A 489 1.41 -3.23 -1.03
C SER A 489 0.28 -2.75 -0.11
N CYS A 490 -0.93 -3.28 -0.26
CA CYS A 490 -2.04 -2.99 0.65
C CYS A 490 -1.90 -3.74 2.00
N GLN A 491 -2.07 -2.98 3.08
CA GLN A 491 -1.89 -3.36 4.48
C GLN A 491 -3.18 -3.10 5.28
N HIS A 492 -3.28 -3.66 6.48
CA HIS A 492 -4.43 -3.49 7.40
C HIS A 492 -5.81 -3.81 6.79
N LEU A 493 -5.90 -4.72 5.82
CA LEU A 493 -7.17 -5.08 5.18
C LEU A 493 -7.17 -6.52 4.66
N ALA A 494 -8.35 -7.12 4.56
CA ALA A 494 -8.53 -8.49 4.10
C ALA A 494 -9.75 -8.66 3.18
N VAL A 495 -9.70 -9.64 2.29
CA VAL A 495 -10.79 -9.98 1.36
C VAL A 495 -11.10 -11.48 1.45
N GLY A 496 -12.38 -11.81 1.61
CA GLY A 496 -12.90 -13.17 1.74
C GLY A 496 -14.42 -13.16 1.96
N ASN A 497 -15.10 -14.31 1.86
CA ASN A 497 -16.57 -14.41 2.06
C ASN A 497 -17.44 -13.44 1.23
N ASN A 498 -17.01 -13.05 0.03
CA ASN A 498 -17.62 -11.97 -0.78
C ASN A 498 -17.62 -10.59 -0.08
N ARG A 499 -16.71 -10.35 0.86
CA ARG A 499 -16.54 -9.11 1.61
C ARG A 499 -15.12 -8.58 1.53
N ILE A 500 -14.97 -7.27 1.66
CA ILE A 500 -13.72 -6.63 2.11
C ILE A 500 -13.90 -6.21 3.57
N TYR A 501 -12.88 -6.46 4.38
CA TYR A 501 -12.80 -6.13 5.80
C TYR A 501 -11.74 -5.05 5.99
N VAL A 502 -12.11 -3.95 6.63
CA VAL A 502 -11.24 -2.79 6.88
C VAL A 502 -11.40 -2.29 8.32
N PRO A 503 -10.36 -1.71 8.94
CA PRO A 503 -10.48 -0.96 10.18
C PRO A 503 -11.25 0.34 9.95
N THR A 504 -11.91 0.84 10.98
CA THR A 504 -12.26 2.27 11.10
C THR A 504 -11.03 3.08 11.52
N GLU A 505 -11.07 4.38 11.26
CA GLU A 505 -10.18 5.34 11.93
C GLU A 505 -10.40 5.33 13.45
N GLU A 506 -9.36 5.71 14.21
CA GLU A 506 -9.46 5.78 15.67
C GLU A 506 -10.40 6.90 16.14
N HIS A 507 -11.21 6.59 17.16
CA HIS A 507 -12.02 7.56 17.89
C HIS A 507 -11.97 7.33 19.40
N GLU A 508 -12.50 8.28 20.18
CA GLU A 508 -12.58 8.17 21.64
C GLU A 508 -13.36 6.91 22.05
N GLY A 509 -12.85 6.16 23.03
CA GLY A 509 -13.50 4.96 23.59
C GLY A 509 -14.65 5.29 24.55
N THR A 510 -15.17 4.25 25.22
CA THR A 510 -16.22 4.41 26.26
C THR A 510 -15.66 4.52 27.68
N GLY A 511 -14.37 4.23 27.86
CA GLY A 511 -13.64 4.47 29.10
C GLY A 511 -13.25 5.94 29.32
N GLU A 512 -12.67 6.23 30.50
CA GLU A 512 -12.28 7.58 30.92
C GLU A 512 -11.19 8.22 30.04
N TYR A 513 -10.34 7.41 29.40
CA TYR A 513 -9.25 7.84 28.52
C TYR A 513 -8.96 6.81 27.43
N GLY A 514 -8.51 7.29 26.26
CA GLY A 514 -7.91 6.49 25.20
C GLY A 514 -8.86 6.13 24.06
N ASN A 515 -8.26 5.80 22.92
CA ASN A 515 -8.97 5.55 21.67
C ASN A 515 -9.44 4.08 21.55
N THR A 516 -10.29 3.83 20.56
CA THR A 516 -10.63 2.52 20.01
C THR A 516 -10.87 2.66 18.50
N ASN A 517 -10.84 1.55 17.78
CA ASN A 517 -11.47 1.43 16.48
C ASN A 517 -12.15 0.05 16.36
N GLU A 518 -12.65 -0.31 15.17
CA GLU A 518 -13.26 -1.60 14.88
C GLU A 518 -12.91 -2.10 13.50
N ILE A 519 -13.10 -3.41 13.27
CA ILE A 519 -13.17 -3.94 11.91
C ILE A 519 -14.63 -3.98 11.45
N VAL A 520 -14.91 -3.30 10.34
CA VAL A 520 -16.17 -3.33 9.61
C VAL A 520 -16.00 -4.08 8.27
N SER A 521 -17.09 -4.35 7.55
CA SER A 521 -16.99 -4.95 6.23
C SER A 521 -18.01 -4.44 5.22
N PHE A 522 -17.69 -4.61 3.93
CA PHE A 522 -18.55 -4.24 2.81
C PHE A 522 -18.76 -5.45 1.90
N ASP A 523 -19.98 -5.67 1.44
CA ASP A 523 -20.29 -6.73 0.46
C ASP A 523 -19.78 -6.35 -0.94
N LEU A 524 -19.00 -7.24 -1.55
CA LEU A 524 -18.31 -7.02 -2.82
C LEU A 524 -19.20 -7.17 -4.06
N THR A 525 -20.49 -7.49 -3.91
CA THR A 525 -21.45 -7.52 -5.02
C THR A 525 -22.31 -6.26 -5.07
N THR A 526 -22.67 -5.69 -3.91
CA THR A 526 -23.56 -4.53 -3.78
C THR A 526 -22.84 -3.24 -3.39
N GLY A 527 -21.67 -3.35 -2.76
CA GLY A 527 -20.86 -2.24 -2.24
C GLY A 527 -21.38 -1.64 -0.94
N LYS A 528 -22.38 -2.28 -0.32
CA LYS A 528 -23.01 -1.78 0.90
C LYS A 528 -22.20 -2.20 2.14
N PRO A 529 -22.09 -1.33 3.16
CA PRO A 529 -21.58 -1.74 4.46
C PRO A 529 -22.51 -2.81 5.06
N THR A 530 -21.91 -3.73 5.80
CA THR A 530 -22.63 -4.77 6.54
C THR A 530 -23.07 -4.25 7.89
N SER A 531 -24.08 -4.87 8.50
CA SER A 531 -24.47 -4.64 9.90
C SER A 531 -23.37 -4.99 10.92
N ASP A 532 -22.38 -5.75 10.48
CA ASP A 532 -21.48 -6.49 11.35
C ASP A 532 -20.19 -5.68 11.58
N ARG A 533 -19.84 -5.49 12.85
CA ARG A 533 -18.73 -4.68 13.37
C ARG A 533 -18.03 -5.48 14.47
N ALA A 534 -16.72 -5.43 14.53
CA ALA A 534 -15.91 -6.13 15.53
C ALA A 534 -15.05 -5.13 16.30
N ASP A 535 -15.50 -4.76 17.50
CA ASP A 535 -14.88 -3.74 18.35
C ASP A 535 -13.50 -4.16 18.89
N ALA A 536 -12.47 -3.31 18.74
CA ALA A 536 -11.20 -3.54 19.43
C ALA A 536 -11.39 -3.48 20.96
N GLY A 537 -12.26 -2.58 21.43
CA GLY A 537 -12.62 -2.39 22.83
C GLY A 537 -11.66 -1.44 23.56
N ASP A 538 -12.13 -0.83 24.66
CA ASP A 538 -11.49 0.34 25.26
C ASP A 538 -9.96 0.25 25.36
N ARG A 539 -9.29 1.22 24.74
CA ARG A 539 -7.84 1.42 24.72
C ARG A 539 -7.06 0.42 23.85
N TYR A 540 -7.71 -0.32 22.95
CA TYR A 540 -7.05 -1.06 21.87
C TYR A 540 -7.45 -0.47 20.50
N SER A 541 -6.50 -0.37 19.58
CA SER A 541 -6.80 -0.39 18.14
C SER A 541 -6.75 -1.84 17.62
N MET A 542 -7.25 -2.09 16.41
CA MET A 542 -7.23 -3.40 15.76
C MET A 542 -7.19 -3.29 14.24
N PHE A 543 -6.42 -4.17 13.58
CA PHE A 543 -6.41 -4.29 12.13
C PHE A 543 -6.44 -5.75 11.61
N PRO A 544 -7.04 -5.98 10.41
CA PRO A 544 -6.96 -7.23 9.66
C PRO A 544 -5.51 -7.65 9.35
N VAL A 545 -5.15 -8.90 9.65
CA VAL A 545 -3.86 -9.51 9.30
C VAL A 545 -4.00 -10.43 8.10
N ARG A 546 -4.95 -11.38 8.14
CA ARG A 546 -5.25 -12.30 7.03
C ARG A 546 -6.61 -12.98 7.19
N MET A 547 -7.20 -13.46 6.10
CA MET A 547 -8.22 -14.51 6.19
C MET A 547 -7.63 -15.82 6.71
N ASP A 548 -8.48 -16.61 7.36
CA ASP A 548 -8.24 -17.98 7.78
C ASP A 548 -9.48 -18.81 7.47
N GLY A 549 -9.53 -19.41 6.28
CA GLY A 549 -10.74 -20.06 5.79
C GLY A 549 -11.89 -19.05 5.70
N GLY A 550 -12.97 -19.31 6.45
CA GLY A 550 -14.08 -18.37 6.61
C GLY A 550 -13.88 -17.30 7.68
N ASN A 551 -12.91 -17.45 8.60
CA ASN A 551 -12.67 -16.46 9.66
C ASN A 551 -11.68 -15.38 9.19
N LEU A 552 -11.70 -14.24 9.88
CA LEU A 552 -10.64 -13.25 9.81
C LEU A 552 -9.69 -13.41 11.01
N ILE A 553 -8.39 -13.23 10.80
CA ILE A 553 -7.39 -13.05 11.85
C ILE A 553 -7.02 -11.57 11.89
N ALA A 554 -7.08 -10.99 13.08
CA ALA A 554 -6.72 -9.59 13.34
C ALA A 554 -5.74 -9.50 14.51
N TYR A 555 -4.91 -8.45 14.49
CA TYR A 555 -4.05 -8.07 15.61
C TYR A 555 -4.62 -6.82 16.26
N LYS A 556 -4.60 -6.79 17.59
CA LYS A 556 -4.98 -5.66 18.42
C LYS A 556 -3.75 -5.03 19.05
N GLU A 557 -3.52 -3.75 18.83
CA GLU A 557 -2.33 -3.05 19.32
C GLU A 557 -2.51 -2.66 20.80
N PRO A 558 -1.50 -2.86 21.66
CA PRO A 558 -1.67 -2.73 23.10
C PRO A 558 -1.87 -1.30 23.62
N PRO A 559 -2.72 -1.10 24.65
CA PRO A 559 -2.59 0.07 25.53
C PRO A 559 -1.30 0.02 26.34
N TYR A 560 -0.95 1.15 26.95
CA TYR A 560 0.21 1.30 27.83
C TYR A 560 0.29 0.32 29.03
N ASP A 561 -0.79 -0.38 29.38
CA ASP A 561 -0.86 -1.29 30.56
C ASP A 561 -1.09 -2.78 30.22
N LYS A 562 -1.03 -3.18 28.94
CA LYS A 562 -1.27 -4.57 28.48
C LYS A 562 -0.32 -4.93 27.32
N GLY A 563 -0.31 -6.21 26.94
CA GLY A 563 0.29 -6.67 25.68
C GLY A 563 -0.76 -6.77 24.57
N GLY A 564 -0.31 -6.88 23.33
CA GLY A 564 -1.17 -7.02 22.15
C GLY A 564 -1.92 -8.34 22.13
N GLN A 565 -2.91 -8.45 21.25
CA GLN A 565 -3.75 -9.65 21.14
C GLN A 565 -3.88 -10.11 19.69
N ILE A 566 -3.94 -11.42 19.46
CA ILE A 566 -4.43 -11.98 18.20
C ILE A 566 -5.84 -12.51 18.44
N VAL A 567 -6.78 -12.09 17.60
CA VAL A 567 -8.16 -12.56 17.63
C VAL A 567 -8.53 -13.25 16.32
N SER A 568 -9.38 -14.27 16.41
CA SER A 568 -10.16 -14.76 15.29
C SER A 568 -11.56 -14.16 15.36
N ILE A 569 -11.98 -13.52 14.27
CA ILE A 569 -13.33 -12.99 14.09
C ILE A 569 -14.05 -13.98 13.17
N ASP A 570 -15.11 -14.61 13.67
CA ASP A 570 -15.89 -15.57 12.88
C ASP A 570 -16.62 -14.86 11.72
N GLY A 571 -16.39 -15.29 10.48
CA GLY A 571 -16.86 -14.55 9.30
C GLY A 571 -18.37 -14.45 9.15
N ALA A 572 -19.12 -15.40 9.75
CA ALA A 572 -20.57 -15.50 9.65
C ALA A 572 -21.32 -14.82 10.80
N THR A 573 -20.71 -14.75 11.99
CA THR A 573 -21.33 -14.22 13.20
C THR A 573 -20.64 -12.98 13.78
N PHE A 574 -19.48 -12.59 13.23
CA PHE A 574 -18.57 -11.56 13.73
C PHE A 574 -18.10 -11.74 15.19
N LYS A 575 -18.39 -12.91 15.79
CA LYS A 575 -17.96 -13.21 17.15
C LYS A 575 -16.44 -13.32 17.21
N GLN A 576 -15.84 -12.49 18.05
CA GLN A 576 -14.41 -12.55 18.35
C GLN A 576 -14.07 -13.72 19.28
N THR A 577 -12.89 -14.28 19.09
CA THR A 577 -12.27 -15.30 19.95
C THR A 577 -10.78 -14.99 20.07
N VAL A 578 -10.29 -14.71 21.27
CA VAL A 578 -8.86 -14.49 21.52
C VAL A 578 -8.10 -15.80 21.26
N LEU A 579 -7.02 -15.71 20.49
CA LEU A 579 -6.09 -16.81 20.20
C LEU A 579 -4.76 -16.65 20.96
N MET A 580 -4.37 -15.41 21.23
CA MET A 580 -3.12 -15.03 21.89
C MET A 580 -3.33 -13.70 22.63
N ASP A 581 -2.80 -13.60 23.84
CA ASP A 581 -2.86 -12.45 24.72
C ASP A 581 -1.46 -12.24 25.33
N ASN A 582 -0.74 -11.20 24.88
CA ASN A 582 0.69 -11.03 25.15
C ASN A 582 0.98 -10.41 26.53
N PRO A 583 2.19 -10.60 27.09
CA PRO A 583 2.56 -10.02 28.38
C PRO A 583 2.56 -8.48 28.34
N GLY A 584 1.89 -7.87 29.32
CA GLY A 584 1.88 -6.41 29.51
C GLY A 584 3.08 -5.85 30.28
N ASP A 585 4.07 -6.68 30.57
CA ASP A 585 5.34 -6.24 31.18
C ASP A 585 6.01 -5.19 30.30
N GLU A 586 6.36 -4.05 30.86
CA GLU A 586 6.90 -2.87 30.16
C GLU A 586 7.97 -3.22 29.12
N SER A 587 9.04 -3.93 29.52
CA SER A 587 10.12 -4.32 28.60
C SER A 587 9.76 -5.32 27.50
N VAL A 588 8.58 -5.95 27.57
CA VAL A 588 8.01 -6.83 26.54
C VAL A 588 7.10 -6.04 25.62
N ARG A 589 6.17 -5.25 26.19
CA ARG A 589 5.29 -4.32 25.48
C ARG A 589 6.10 -3.32 24.65
N ASP A 590 7.18 -2.75 25.19
CA ASP A 590 8.04 -1.80 24.46
C ASP A 590 8.81 -2.46 23.30
N ALA A 591 9.00 -3.78 23.33
CA ALA A 591 9.52 -4.53 22.21
C ALA A 591 8.43 -4.83 21.17
N GLU A 592 7.20 -5.09 21.62
CA GLU A 592 6.00 -5.27 20.78
C GLU A 592 5.64 -3.99 20.01
N THR A 593 5.65 -2.83 20.68
CA THR A 593 5.31 -1.51 20.12
C THR A 593 6.48 -0.77 19.49
N SER A 594 7.68 -1.38 19.44
CA SER A 594 8.84 -0.77 18.75
C SER A 594 8.67 -0.71 17.22
N PHE A 595 7.69 -1.42 16.67
CA PHE A 595 7.37 -1.49 15.25
C PHE A 595 6.19 -0.57 14.90
N SER A 596 6.37 0.28 13.88
CA SER A 596 5.22 0.96 13.27
C SER A 596 4.40 -0.04 12.45
N SER A 597 3.08 -0.09 12.67
CA SER A 597 2.18 -1.04 12.02
C SER A 597 2.07 -0.86 10.50
N ASP A 598 2.32 0.34 9.98
CA ASP A 598 2.52 0.60 8.56
C ASP A 598 3.82 -0.02 8.01
N TYR A 599 4.90 -0.07 8.79
CA TYR A 599 6.25 -0.43 8.31
C TYR A 599 6.67 -1.85 8.71
N ALA A 600 5.78 -2.63 9.34
CA ALA A 600 6.05 -3.97 9.83
C ALA A 600 5.17 -5.06 9.20
N GLU A 601 5.69 -6.28 9.19
CA GLU A 601 5.01 -7.51 8.79
C GLU A 601 4.55 -8.28 10.03
N TYR A 602 3.24 -8.55 10.11
CA TYR A 602 2.60 -9.33 11.16
C TYR A 602 2.25 -10.73 10.63
N ILE A 603 2.99 -11.74 11.08
CA ILE A 603 2.79 -13.13 10.66
C ILE A 603 2.27 -13.93 11.85
N TYR A 604 1.00 -14.36 11.78
CA TYR A 604 0.41 -15.27 12.78
C TYR A 604 0.05 -16.64 12.18
N GLY A 605 0.37 -17.70 12.91
CA GLY A 605 -0.20 -19.04 12.70
C GLY A 605 0.33 -20.07 13.70
N SER A 606 -0.46 -21.12 13.98
CA SER A 606 -0.07 -22.22 14.87
C SER A 606 0.39 -21.76 16.27
N GLY A 607 -0.34 -20.82 16.87
CA GLY A 607 -0.04 -20.30 18.22
C GLY A 607 1.18 -19.38 18.30
N LYS A 608 1.69 -18.89 17.16
CA LYS A 608 2.88 -18.02 17.10
C LYS A 608 2.62 -16.74 16.32
N LEU A 609 3.06 -15.62 16.89
CA LEU A 609 3.10 -14.31 16.27
C LEU A 609 4.55 -13.90 16.02
N PHE A 610 4.82 -13.31 14.87
CA PHE A 610 6.07 -12.63 14.54
C PHE A 610 5.74 -11.23 14.03
N ILE A 611 6.33 -10.21 14.66
CA ILE A 611 6.29 -8.82 14.21
C ILE A 611 7.70 -8.48 13.71
N SER A 612 7.83 -7.89 12.51
CA SER A 612 9.16 -7.66 11.93
C SER A 612 9.24 -6.48 10.96
N GLU A 613 10.37 -5.78 10.96
CA GLU A 613 10.61 -4.59 10.11
C GLU A 613 10.60 -4.88 8.62
N THR A 614 10.08 -3.95 7.80
CA THR A 614 10.26 -3.98 6.33
C THR A 614 11.47 -3.18 5.85
N MET A 615 12.00 -2.27 6.68
CA MET A 615 13.19 -1.47 6.39
C MET A 615 14.02 -1.27 7.66
N VAL A 616 15.33 -1.15 7.51
CA VAL A 616 16.26 -0.78 8.60
C VAL A 616 17.16 0.36 8.14
N SER A 617 17.73 1.11 9.08
CA SER A 617 18.54 2.30 8.78
C SER A 617 19.89 2.28 9.51
N LYS A 618 20.77 3.25 9.23
CA LYS A 618 22.00 3.41 10.01
C LYS A 618 21.62 3.69 11.48
N PRO A 619 22.09 2.90 12.46
CA PRO A 619 21.80 3.14 13.87
C PRO A 619 22.13 4.57 14.30
N ARG A 620 21.25 5.21 15.08
CA ARG A 620 21.42 6.62 15.45
C ARG A 620 22.48 6.75 16.54
N GLU A 621 23.36 7.74 16.40
CA GLU A 621 24.47 7.92 17.35
C GLU A 621 24.00 8.38 18.74
N SER A 622 22.74 8.81 18.87
CA SER A 622 22.07 9.13 20.13
C SER A 622 21.31 7.97 20.78
N SER A 623 21.01 6.87 20.06
CA SER A 623 20.18 5.75 20.53
C SER A 623 20.99 4.52 20.98
N LEU A 624 22.25 4.70 21.40
CA LEU A 624 23.16 3.58 21.72
C LEU A 624 22.71 2.66 22.87
N ASN A 625 21.67 3.04 23.61
CA ASN A 625 21.04 2.24 24.66
C ASN A 625 19.70 1.61 24.23
N ASP A 626 19.11 2.07 23.13
CA ASP A 626 17.78 1.64 22.68
C ASP A 626 17.89 0.33 21.91
N LYS A 627 16.99 -0.61 22.17
CA LYS A 627 17.01 -1.93 21.51
C LYS A 627 16.24 -1.90 20.20
N GLU A 628 16.92 -1.63 19.10
CA GLU A 628 16.38 -1.74 17.75
C GLU A 628 16.22 -3.24 17.36
N TYR A 629 14.98 -3.71 17.17
CA TYR A 629 14.66 -5.10 16.78
C TYR A 629 14.38 -5.22 15.28
N LEU A 630 14.84 -6.32 14.67
CA LEU A 630 14.43 -6.77 13.33
C LEU A 630 13.13 -7.61 13.42
N VAL A 631 13.03 -8.42 14.47
CA VAL A 631 11.91 -9.34 14.73
C VAL A 631 11.68 -9.46 16.23
N VAL A 632 10.43 -9.38 16.67
CA VAL A 632 9.98 -9.88 17.98
C VAL A 632 8.96 -10.98 17.73
N SER A 633 8.97 -12.01 18.58
CA SER A 633 8.05 -13.14 18.47
C SER A 633 7.36 -13.45 19.79
N PHE A 634 6.17 -14.03 19.70
CA PHE A 634 5.36 -14.47 20.83
C PHE A 634 4.82 -15.89 20.57
N SER A 635 4.63 -16.67 21.63
CA SER A 635 4.07 -18.01 21.54
C SER A 635 3.09 -18.28 22.68
N THR A 636 1.94 -18.86 22.35
CA THR A 636 1.19 -19.68 23.32
C THR A 636 1.84 -21.06 23.45
N ASN A 637 1.41 -21.85 24.44
CA ASN A 637 2.01 -23.15 24.80
C ASN A 637 1.24 -24.34 24.19
#